data_AF-A0A377ZPG2-F1
#
_entry.id   AF-A0A377ZPG2-F1
#
_cell.length_a   1.000
_cell.length_b   1.000
_cell.length_c   1.000
_cell.angle_alpha   90.00
_cell.angle_beta   90.00
_cell.angle_gamma   90.00
#
_symmetry.space_group_name_H-M   'P 1'
#
loop_
_entity.id
_entity.type
_entity.pdbx_description
1 polymer ?
#
loop_
_entity_poly.entity_id
_entity_poly.type
_entity_poly.pdbx_seq_one_letter_code
_entity_poly.pdbx_strand_id
1 'polypeptide(L)'
;MLLVVIALGLGIYCGLHPGSVIDRGISLLSLGFVALPEFVTGTLLVMVFSLTLHWLPALSLLSPGQSLWSQWPLFILPIMTLLSVALAQNIKLVRLGVMRASQSPACECARLNGIAEYRVVLHWILPEALGHCLSVLARYITYLFAGALVAETLFGWPGLAAALLNATLSRDTPVVMGISMVMCTLTVLLNLLADSLTALLNPAAFREGAMRKWPYAGFVFFSLMAFIGLIGPWLAPYAIDEIRDMPFAAPNSTAWMGTDYLGADVFSRLLSGGQQLLLLACLSVLLAWLLGGLLGMLAALKGRWIERMLLALADILLSIPGLLLLTLVVTVSGRGYTAAVVAAILVMVPDIFRLVRAATLQQLQQDYVDMARCRGESLAAILCREIMPNLLPLLSADIGLRLLAAIFILATASFLGLAAQQPLADWGLMIMENRQGLSFQPWATLAPIFAILLLLIPLNLSLDGLFVSARRRYAPPVASFSHAQSIADSRLNIQQLSVELPEQTLINTVSLQIKRGEIAALVGTSGSGKSTLLRAALGLFPDTTTAIRGEVWLAGQSLFSINAQALRKLRARHVGFVPQDPRLSMVPSQTLGAYLRWMAARRGLTDAQRDQQVTSHFRQLGLPDDAAFLRRYPHQISGGQLQRVMAVAAMLGYPGLLLMDEPTSALDGLSTQAVMHWIASTARAHQMSVLFVAHDLPQASQIADRILVMSEGEVVEQQSTQAFLRTPDTQAGQRLLNAWLPCPFPEQETSSAQVVLRAEAVEAAYGGRTVLTSLQFSLRRGETLTIAGRSGGGKTTLLRILAGLQPDASGTLSLHNMPLPLSIHQRSPSQKWQLQYVAQNPASSLNAFYSVRALLRRPLRLSDPTLSAEQCEQRVISVMSQVGLEAHLLTRKPSQLSGGQQQRVALARALITRPDVLLCDEVTSALDGPTRMGLVQLLQQLQQQQGIALLMVTHDLTLPVQLGGLLMVIEHGRVVEQGRVSELLTRPTHSVASRLISAAQLIGETTR
;
A
#
# COMPACT_ATOMS: atom_id res chain seq x y z
N MET A 1 8.04 -29.41 8.43
CA MET A 1 8.68 -28.71 9.56
C MET A 1 10.13 -28.30 9.26
N LEU A 2 11.04 -29.23 8.99
CA LEU A 2 12.44 -28.91 8.64
C LEU A 2 12.56 -27.90 7.48
N LEU A 3 11.76 -28.08 6.43
CA LEU A 3 11.69 -27.15 5.29
C LEU A 3 11.33 -25.72 5.70
N VAL A 4 10.40 -25.56 6.64
CA VAL A 4 9.96 -24.24 7.12
C VAL A 4 11.12 -23.53 7.83
N VAL A 5 11.87 -24.26 8.66
CA VAL A 5 13.04 -23.71 9.36
C VAL A 5 14.12 -23.27 8.38
N ILE A 6 14.44 -24.11 7.39
CA ILE A 6 15.43 -23.79 6.35
C ILE A 6 14.98 -22.58 5.53
N ALA A 7 13.71 -22.57 5.09
CA ALA A 7 13.17 -21.47 4.29
C ALA A 7 13.14 -20.14 5.06
N LEU A 8 12.77 -20.18 6.35
CA LEU A 8 12.75 -19.02 7.21
C LEU A 8 14.17 -18.46 7.41
N GLY A 9 15.14 -19.32 7.71
CA GLY A 9 16.53 -18.92 7.90
C GLY A 9 17.15 -18.30 6.66
N LEU A 10 17.06 -18.99 5.52
CA LEU A 10 17.58 -18.49 4.24
C LEU A 10 16.83 -17.25 3.76
N GLY A 11 15.51 -17.22 3.90
CA GLY A 11 14.68 -16.08 3.52
C GLY A 11 14.96 -14.82 4.33
N ILE A 12 15.11 -14.94 5.66
CA ILE A 12 15.49 -13.82 6.53
C ILE A 12 16.87 -13.29 6.15
N TYR A 13 17.84 -14.19 5.98
CA TYR A 13 19.20 -13.80 5.62
C TYR A 13 19.22 -13.04 4.28
N CYS A 14 18.57 -13.59 3.25
CA CYS A 14 18.48 -12.95 1.92
C CYS A 14 17.76 -11.61 1.99
N GLY A 15 16.70 -11.50 2.81
CA GLY A 15 15.91 -10.28 2.94
C GLY A 15 16.64 -9.15 3.69
N LEU A 16 17.52 -9.49 4.65
CA LEU A 16 18.34 -8.51 5.37
C LEU A 16 19.57 -8.06 4.58
N HIS A 17 20.06 -8.92 3.66
CA HIS A 17 21.25 -8.66 2.83
C HIS A 17 20.93 -8.73 1.32
N PRO A 18 20.04 -7.86 0.82
CA PRO A 18 19.68 -7.85 -0.59
C PRO A 18 20.89 -7.54 -1.47
N GLY A 19 21.11 -8.34 -2.51
CA GLY A 19 22.22 -8.19 -3.46
C GLY A 19 23.52 -8.91 -3.10
N SER A 20 23.60 -9.55 -1.92
CA SER A 20 24.72 -10.43 -1.57
C SER A 20 24.88 -11.57 -2.58
N VAL A 21 26.06 -12.20 -2.64
CA VAL A 21 26.30 -13.35 -3.53
C VAL A 21 25.35 -14.50 -3.21
N ILE A 22 25.13 -14.74 -1.92
CA ILE A 22 24.18 -15.74 -1.41
C ILE A 22 22.75 -15.38 -1.82
N ASP A 23 22.34 -14.12 -1.64
CA ASP A 23 21.02 -13.64 -2.06
C ASP A 23 20.78 -13.83 -3.57
N ARG A 24 21.78 -13.47 -4.39
CA ARG A 24 21.71 -13.64 -5.85
C ARG A 24 21.62 -15.12 -6.26
N GLY A 25 22.45 -15.97 -5.66
CA GLY A 25 22.43 -17.41 -5.93
C GLY A 25 21.11 -18.07 -5.53
N ILE A 26 20.64 -17.81 -4.31
CA ILE A 26 19.37 -18.36 -3.80
C ILE A 26 18.18 -17.79 -4.57
N SER A 27 18.18 -16.50 -4.92
CA SER A 27 17.10 -15.91 -5.72
C SER A 27 17.04 -16.52 -7.13
N LEU A 28 18.18 -16.74 -7.78
CA LEU A 28 18.23 -17.37 -9.10
C LEU A 28 17.77 -18.83 -9.06
N LEU A 29 18.26 -19.61 -8.08
CA LEU A 29 17.82 -20.99 -7.87
C LEU A 29 16.33 -21.07 -7.55
N SER A 30 15.86 -20.23 -6.62
CA SER A 30 14.45 -20.16 -6.24
C SER A 30 13.58 -19.84 -7.45
N LEU A 31 13.98 -18.88 -8.29
CA LEU A 31 13.24 -18.49 -9.47
C LEU A 31 13.15 -19.61 -10.51
N GLY A 32 14.23 -20.38 -10.68
CA GLY A 32 14.24 -21.57 -11.53
C GLY A 32 13.26 -22.64 -11.04
N PHE A 33 13.32 -23.03 -9.76
CA PHE A 33 12.44 -24.06 -9.19
C PHE A 33 10.98 -23.64 -9.13
N VAL A 34 10.68 -22.35 -8.89
CA VAL A 34 9.30 -21.84 -8.89
C VAL A 34 8.66 -21.93 -10.28
N ALA A 35 9.45 -21.85 -11.35
CA ALA A 35 8.96 -21.89 -12.73
C ALA A 35 8.76 -23.32 -13.26
N LEU A 36 9.21 -24.34 -12.53
CA LEU A 36 9.22 -25.73 -12.98
C LEU A 36 7.96 -26.49 -12.54
N PRO A 37 7.26 -27.18 -13.47
CA PRO A 37 6.31 -28.22 -13.10
C PRO A 37 6.96 -29.36 -12.31
N GLU A 38 6.19 -30.02 -11.44
CA GLU A 38 6.71 -31.10 -10.60
C GLU A 38 7.20 -32.27 -11.44
N PHE A 39 6.50 -32.59 -12.53
CA PHE A 39 6.89 -33.68 -13.43
C PHE A 39 8.22 -33.38 -14.13
N VAL A 40 8.47 -32.11 -14.50
CA VAL A 40 9.74 -31.67 -15.07
C VAL A 40 10.85 -31.76 -14.02
N THR A 41 10.59 -31.24 -12.82
CA THR A 41 11.55 -31.28 -11.71
C THR A 41 11.94 -32.71 -11.34
N GLY A 42 10.96 -33.60 -11.20
CA GLY A 42 11.20 -35.00 -10.88
C GLY A 42 11.96 -35.72 -11.99
N THR A 43 11.64 -35.47 -13.26
CA THR A 43 12.35 -36.06 -14.41
C THR A 43 13.81 -35.61 -14.45
N LEU A 44 14.09 -34.32 -14.21
CA LEU A 44 15.46 -33.80 -14.12
C LEU A 44 16.22 -34.39 -12.92
N LEU A 45 15.56 -34.55 -11.77
CA LEU A 45 16.17 -35.18 -10.59
C LEU A 45 16.50 -36.67 -10.84
N VAL A 46 15.64 -37.41 -11.54
CA VAL A 46 15.92 -38.79 -11.96
C VAL A 46 17.13 -38.84 -12.90
N MET A 47 17.18 -37.95 -13.88
CA MET A 47 18.32 -37.86 -14.80
C MET A 47 19.64 -37.59 -14.07
N VAL A 48 19.64 -36.63 -13.15
CA VAL A 48 20.85 -36.23 -12.40
C VAL A 48 21.25 -37.28 -11.39
N PHE A 49 20.36 -37.66 -10.47
CA PHE A 49 20.75 -38.48 -9.33
C PHE A 49 20.68 -39.98 -9.60
N SER A 50 19.85 -40.43 -10.54
CA SER A 50 19.72 -41.84 -10.87
C SER A 50 20.54 -42.22 -12.08
N LEU A 51 20.35 -41.54 -13.22
CA LEU A 51 20.95 -41.97 -14.48
C LEU A 51 22.40 -41.51 -14.68
N THR A 52 22.77 -40.33 -14.17
CA THR A 52 24.14 -39.81 -14.33
C THR A 52 25.00 -40.07 -13.10
N LEU A 53 24.54 -39.70 -11.90
CA LEU A 53 25.31 -39.89 -10.66
C LEU A 53 25.18 -41.30 -10.05
N HIS A 54 24.13 -42.05 -10.38
CA HIS A 54 23.87 -43.39 -9.81
C HIS A 54 23.77 -43.40 -8.28
N TRP A 55 23.40 -42.27 -7.67
CA TRP A 55 23.29 -42.12 -6.21
C TRP A 55 21.96 -42.64 -5.67
N LEU A 56 20.89 -42.53 -6.47
CA LEU A 56 19.52 -42.83 -6.04
C LEU A 56 18.76 -43.65 -7.08
N PRO A 57 17.82 -44.51 -6.66
CA PRO A 57 17.00 -45.30 -7.58
C PRO A 57 15.93 -44.45 -8.29
N ALA A 58 15.68 -44.72 -9.58
CA ALA A 58 14.70 -44.01 -10.40
C ALA A 58 13.25 -44.38 -10.11
N LEU A 59 13.00 -45.60 -9.61
CA LEU A 59 11.69 -46.13 -9.29
C LEU A 59 11.59 -46.45 -7.80
N SER A 60 10.41 -46.25 -7.23
CA SER A 60 10.12 -46.46 -5.81
C SER A 60 9.15 -47.64 -5.62
N LEU A 61 9.46 -48.79 -6.24
CA LEU A 61 8.66 -50.01 -6.13
C LEU A 61 8.92 -50.72 -4.80
N LEU A 62 7.91 -50.75 -3.91
CA LEU A 62 7.96 -51.52 -2.66
C LEU A 62 7.43 -52.93 -2.87
N SER A 63 8.19 -53.94 -2.43
CA SER A 63 7.67 -55.30 -2.32
C SER A 63 6.72 -55.45 -1.11
N PRO A 64 5.62 -56.20 -1.23
CA PRO A 64 4.69 -56.41 -0.11
C PRO A 64 5.40 -56.97 1.13
N GLY A 65 5.21 -56.35 2.30
CA GLY A 65 5.73 -56.82 3.60
C GLY A 65 7.02 -56.17 4.11
N GLN A 66 7.65 -55.27 3.36
CA GLN A 66 8.87 -54.55 3.80
C GLN A 66 8.54 -53.25 4.56
N SER A 67 9.37 -52.89 5.56
CA SER A 67 9.12 -51.70 6.38
C SER A 67 9.59 -50.41 5.67
N LEU A 68 8.76 -49.36 5.72
CA LEU A 68 9.03 -48.06 5.08
C LEU A 68 10.36 -47.44 5.54
N TRP A 69 10.71 -47.60 6.82
CA TRP A 69 11.93 -47.03 7.41
C TRP A 69 13.21 -47.70 6.94
N SER A 70 13.15 -48.99 6.57
CA SER A 70 14.32 -49.74 6.09
C SER A 70 14.74 -49.35 4.66
N GLN A 71 13.83 -48.76 3.87
CA GLN A 71 14.08 -48.40 2.48
C GLN A 71 13.94 -46.90 2.21
N TRP A 72 14.26 -46.08 3.21
CA TRP A 72 14.21 -44.62 3.10
C TRP A 72 14.92 -44.02 1.86
N PRO A 73 15.98 -44.62 1.24
CA PRO A 73 16.57 -44.08 0.02
C PRO A 73 15.63 -44.05 -1.19
N LEU A 74 14.66 -44.98 -1.27
CA LEU A 74 13.65 -45.00 -2.34
C LEU A 74 12.73 -43.77 -2.32
N PHE A 75 12.68 -43.05 -1.20
CA PHE A 75 11.78 -41.91 -0.99
C PHE A 75 12.44 -40.56 -1.23
N ILE A 76 13.77 -40.52 -1.34
CA ILE A 76 14.53 -39.28 -1.40
C ILE A 76 14.13 -38.48 -2.65
N LEU A 77 14.06 -39.10 -3.82
CA LEU A 77 13.71 -38.41 -5.08
C LEU A 77 12.25 -37.90 -5.12
N PRO A 78 11.22 -38.71 -4.76
CA PRO A 78 9.86 -38.21 -4.61
C PRO A 78 9.76 -37.02 -3.65
N ILE A 79 10.41 -37.13 -2.48
CA ILE A 79 10.41 -36.08 -1.46
C ILE A 79 11.12 -34.82 -1.98
N MET A 80 12.29 -34.95 -2.61
CA MET A 80 13.02 -33.81 -3.19
C MET A 80 12.21 -33.10 -4.29
N THR A 81 11.46 -33.85 -5.10
CA THR A 81 10.59 -33.30 -6.15
C THR A 81 9.51 -32.41 -5.54
N LEU A 82 8.85 -32.87 -4.48
CA LEU A 82 7.81 -32.10 -3.78
C LEU A 82 8.40 -30.91 -3.00
N LEU A 83 9.55 -31.10 -2.35
CA LEU A 83 10.14 -30.12 -1.44
C LEU A 83 10.89 -28.99 -2.15
N SER A 84 11.49 -29.23 -3.32
CA SER A 84 12.34 -28.24 -4.01
C SER A 84 11.57 -26.98 -4.41
N VAL A 85 10.41 -27.15 -5.07
CA VAL A 85 9.53 -26.04 -5.45
C VAL A 85 8.97 -25.33 -4.22
N ALA A 86 8.55 -26.10 -3.21
CA ALA A 86 8.00 -25.54 -1.98
C ALA A 86 9.04 -24.74 -1.18
N LEU A 87 10.28 -25.22 -1.10
CA LEU A 87 11.37 -24.53 -0.43
C LEU A 87 11.69 -23.22 -1.15
N ALA A 88 11.79 -23.26 -2.48
CA ALA A 88 12.07 -22.10 -3.33
C ALA A 88 11.02 -20.99 -3.15
N GLN A 89 9.73 -21.34 -3.22
CA GLN A 89 8.63 -20.40 -3.03
C GLN A 89 8.63 -19.77 -1.62
N ASN A 90 8.87 -20.57 -0.56
CA ASN A 90 8.93 -20.06 0.81
C ASN A 90 10.09 -19.08 1.02
N ILE A 91 11.29 -19.40 0.53
CA ILE A 91 12.45 -18.51 0.65
C ILE A 91 12.16 -17.17 -0.03
N LYS A 92 11.58 -17.19 -1.23
CA LYS A 92 11.19 -15.98 -1.98
C LYS A 92 10.20 -15.13 -1.19
N LEU A 93 9.17 -15.72 -0.60
CA LEU A 93 8.13 -15.01 0.13
C LEU A 93 8.63 -14.44 1.46
N VAL A 94 9.38 -15.22 2.24
CA VAL A 94 10.02 -14.75 3.49
C VAL A 94 10.95 -13.58 3.17
N ARG A 95 11.80 -13.71 2.14
CA ARG A 95 12.71 -12.66 1.70
C ARG A 95 11.97 -11.37 1.36
N LEU A 96 10.90 -11.46 0.56
CA LEU A 96 10.09 -10.30 0.18
C LEU A 96 9.41 -9.66 1.40
N GLY A 97 8.85 -10.46 2.30
CA GLY A 97 8.25 -9.98 3.55
C GLY A 97 9.25 -9.24 4.43
N VAL A 98 10.46 -9.81 4.60
CA VAL A 98 11.55 -9.20 5.38
C VAL A 98 12.03 -7.90 4.75
N MET A 99 12.19 -7.84 3.42
CA MET A 99 12.57 -6.62 2.72
C MET A 99 11.56 -5.49 2.94
N ARG A 100 10.26 -5.79 2.80
CA ARG A 100 9.18 -4.82 3.02
C ARG A 100 9.13 -4.34 4.47
N ALA A 101 9.11 -5.28 5.41
CA ALA A 101 9.07 -4.98 6.83
C ALA A 101 10.28 -4.15 7.29
N SER A 102 11.48 -4.43 6.75
CA SER A 102 12.70 -3.66 7.06
C SER A 102 12.66 -2.20 6.58
N GLN A 103 11.84 -1.90 5.57
CA GLN A 103 11.62 -0.56 5.02
C GLN A 103 10.41 0.15 5.64
N SER A 104 9.70 -0.48 6.58
CA SER A 104 8.54 0.14 7.20
C SER A 104 8.94 1.37 8.05
N PRO A 105 8.09 2.41 8.12
CA PRO A 105 8.35 3.57 8.97
C PRO A 105 8.50 3.20 10.46
N ALA A 106 7.90 2.10 10.91
CA ALA A 106 8.09 1.56 12.24
C ALA A 106 9.53 1.06 12.50
N CYS A 107 10.14 0.35 11.53
CA CYS A 107 11.54 -0.06 11.60
C CYS A 107 12.48 1.14 11.53
N GLU A 108 12.18 2.12 10.67
CA GLU A 108 12.91 3.39 10.59
C GLU A 108 12.90 4.11 11.95
N CYS A 109 11.71 4.31 12.52
CA CYS A 109 11.52 4.94 13.83
C CYS A 109 12.32 4.22 14.93
N ALA A 110 12.27 2.88 14.97
CA ALA A 110 13.02 2.08 15.92
C ALA A 110 14.55 2.27 15.79
N ARG A 111 15.08 2.33 14.56
CA ARG A 111 16.51 2.55 14.29
C ARG A 111 16.95 3.96 14.66
N LEU A 112 16.17 4.99 14.30
CA LEU A 112 16.41 6.39 14.68
C LEU A 112 16.42 6.57 16.20
N ASN A 113 15.59 5.81 16.90
CA ASN A 113 15.54 5.74 18.35
C ASN A 113 16.64 4.86 18.98
N GLY A 114 17.53 4.24 18.19
CA GLY A 114 18.71 3.52 18.69
C GLY A 114 18.46 2.07 19.18
N ILE A 115 17.33 1.47 18.80
CA ILE A 115 17.06 0.06 19.12
C ILE A 115 18.08 -0.85 18.41
N ALA A 116 18.51 -1.93 19.07
CA ALA A 116 19.48 -2.89 18.52
C ALA A 116 18.93 -3.62 17.30
N GLU A 117 19.73 -3.75 16.23
CA GLU A 117 19.27 -4.34 14.95
C GLU A 117 18.70 -5.74 15.14
N TYR A 118 19.32 -6.60 15.96
CA TYR A 118 18.77 -7.93 16.24
C TYR A 118 17.38 -7.88 16.90
N ARG A 119 17.09 -6.86 17.73
CA ARG A 119 15.77 -6.67 18.34
C ARG A 119 14.77 -6.13 17.34
N VAL A 120 15.19 -5.22 16.44
CA VAL A 120 14.39 -4.73 15.31
C VAL A 120 13.99 -5.92 14.43
N VAL A 121 14.94 -6.79 14.08
CA VAL A 121 14.67 -8.01 13.31
C VAL A 121 13.66 -8.89 14.04
N LEU A 122 13.89 -9.21 15.31
CA LEU A 122 13.04 -10.16 16.04
C LEU A 122 11.62 -9.65 16.36
N HIS A 123 11.45 -8.36 16.63
CA HIS A 123 10.17 -7.84 17.14
C HIS A 123 9.44 -6.93 16.16
N TRP A 124 10.13 -6.30 15.21
CA TRP A 124 9.49 -5.47 14.17
C TRP A 124 9.37 -6.24 12.85
N ILE A 125 10.47 -6.83 12.36
CA ILE A 125 10.51 -7.43 11.03
C ILE A 125 9.91 -8.84 11.03
N LEU A 126 10.31 -9.68 11.98
CA LEU A 126 9.96 -11.10 11.98
C LEU A 126 8.44 -11.35 12.15
N PRO A 127 7.70 -10.66 13.04
CA PRO A 127 6.25 -10.87 13.15
C PRO A 127 5.52 -10.50 11.86
N GLU A 128 5.96 -9.42 11.18
CA GLU A 128 5.41 -9.00 9.89
C GLU A 128 5.74 -10.02 8.78
N ALA A 129 6.96 -10.54 8.75
CA ALA A 129 7.38 -11.57 7.80
C ALA A 129 6.72 -12.94 8.06
N LEU A 130 6.56 -13.35 9.31
CA LEU A 130 5.93 -14.61 9.70
C LEU A 130 4.45 -14.65 9.31
N GLY A 131 3.74 -13.52 9.40
CA GLY A 131 2.37 -13.40 8.93
C GLY A 131 2.23 -13.85 7.46
N HIS A 132 3.19 -13.48 6.62
CA HIS A 132 3.23 -13.92 5.22
C HIS A 132 3.64 -15.38 5.04
N CYS A 133 4.44 -15.96 5.95
CA CYS A 133 4.84 -17.37 5.87
C CYS A 133 3.68 -18.32 6.19
N LEU A 134 2.86 -17.92 7.16
CA LEU A 134 1.80 -18.78 7.68
C LEU A 134 0.64 -18.95 6.70
N SER A 135 0.25 -17.88 5.99
CA SER A 135 -0.77 -17.96 4.93
C SER A 135 -0.35 -18.89 3.78
N VAL A 136 0.94 -19.12 3.61
CA VAL A 136 1.48 -19.94 2.51
C VAL A 136 1.55 -21.40 2.91
N LEU A 137 1.73 -21.72 4.21
CA LEU A 137 1.64 -23.08 4.74
C LEU A 137 0.31 -23.76 4.38
N ALA A 138 -0.81 -23.02 4.43
CA ALA A 138 -2.12 -23.52 3.99
C ALA A 138 -2.09 -23.96 2.51
N ARG A 139 -1.58 -23.09 1.63
CA ARG A 139 -1.50 -23.33 0.19
C ARG A 139 -0.58 -24.50 -0.16
N TYR A 140 0.45 -24.77 0.64
CA TYR A 140 1.32 -25.92 0.42
C TYR A 140 0.64 -27.26 0.63
N ILE A 141 -0.38 -27.35 1.46
CA ILE A 141 -1.05 -28.61 1.71
C ILE A 141 -1.78 -29.05 0.44
N THR A 142 -2.52 -28.14 -0.19
CA THR A 142 -3.14 -28.34 -1.50
C THR A 142 -2.10 -28.67 -2.58
N TYR A 143 -0.96 -27.97 -2.57
CA TYR A 143 0.16 -28.24 -3.49
C TYR A 143 0.76 -29.63 -3.30
N LEU A 144 0.99 -30.07 -2.05
CA LEU A 144 1.58 -31.38 -1.75
C LEU A 144 0.69 -32.51 -2.27
N PHE A 145 -0.64 -32.37 -2.23
CA PHE A 145 -1.55 -33.36 -2.83
C PHE A 145 -1.47 -33.40 -4.35
N ALA A 146 -1.44 -32.24 -5.00
CA ALA A 146 -1.27 -32.16 -6.46
C ALA A 146 0.08 -32.74 -6.90
N GLY A 147 1.15 -32.35 -6.22
CA GLY A 147 2.48 -32.91 -6.43
C GLY A 147 2.55 -34.40 -6.12
N ALA A 148 1.82 -34.90 -5.13
CA ALA A 148 1.78 -36.34 -4.81
C ALA A 148 1.20 -37.16 -5.97
N LEU A 149 0.16 -36.67 -6.67
CA LEU A 149 -0.34 -37.30 -7.89
C LEU A 149 0.76 -37.44 -8.95
N VAL A 150 1.54 -36.40 -9.15
CA VAL A 150 2.64 -36.39 -10.12
C VAL A 150 3.80 -37.26 -9.64
N ALA A 151 4.17 -37.21 -8.37
CA ALA A 151 5.25 -38.02 -7.81
C ALA A 151 4.90 -39.51 -7.84
N GLU A 152 3.67 -39.88 -7.46
CA GLU A 152 3.25 -41.29 -7.45
C GLU A 152 3.26 -41.89 -8.87
N THR A 153 2.81 -41.12 -9.85
CA THR A 153 2.78 -41.54 -11.26
C THR A 153 4.16 -41.56 -11.91
N LEU A 154 5.04 -40.63 -11.53
CA LEU A 154 6.40 -40.53 -12.06
C LEU A 154 7.31 -41.64 -11.49
N PHE A 155 7.27 -41.86 -10.19
CA PHE A 155 8.16 -42.82 -9.50
C PHE A 155 7.58 -44.23 -9.38
N GLY A 156 6.35 -44.46 -9.85
CA GLY A 156 5.69 -45.77 -9.82
C GLY A 156 5.28 -46.20 -8.42
N TRP A 157 4.89 -45.25 -7.57
CA TRP A 157 4.53 -45.48 -6.18
C TRP A 157 3.05 -45.87 -6.04
N PRO A 158 2.71 -46.96 -5.33
CA PRO A 158 1.32 -47.33 -5.07
C PRO A 158 0.72 -46.45 -3.97
N GLY A 159 -0.03 -45.42 -4.37
CA GLY A 159 -0.71 -44.50 -3.45
C GLY A 159 -2.13 -44.13 -3.89
N LEU A 160 -2.79 -43.33 -3.05
CA LEU A 160 -4.18 -42.88 -3.28
C LEU A 160 -4.31 -42.06 -4.56
N ALA A 161 -3.26 -41.32 -4.94
CA ALA A 161 -3.30 -40.46 -6.11
C ALA A 161 -3.13 -41.28 -7.40
N ALA A 162 -2.25 -42.28 -7.42
CA ALA A 162 -2.17 -43.25 -8.53
C ALA A 162 -3.46 -44.06 -8.68
N ALA A 163 -4.09 -44.47 -7.57
CA ALA A 163 -5.40 -45.12 -7.59
C ALA A 163 -6.50 -44.21 -8.16
N LEU A 164 -6.50 -42.93 -7.78
CA LEU A 164 -7.41 -41.93 -8.33
C LEU A 164 -7.22 -41.75 -9.84
N LEU A 165 -5.97 -41.68 -10.32
CA LEU A 165 -5.70 -41.57 -11.74
C LEU A 165 -6.22 -42.80 -12.48
N ASN A 166 -5.91 -44.00 -12.00
CA ASN A 166 -6.39 -45.25 -12.61
C ASN A 166 -7.92 -45.31 -12.65
N ALA A 167 -8.59 -44.93 -11.57
CA ALA A 167 -10.05 -44.83 -11.49
C ALA A 167 -10.63 -43.77 -12.45
N THR A 168 -9.95 -42.63 -12.61
CA THR A 168 -10.32 -41.59 -13.58
C THR A 168 -10.18 -42.10 -15.01
N LEU A 169 -9.08 -42.80 -15.29
CA LEU A 169 -8.79 -43.39 -16.60
C LEU A 169 -9.81 -44.49 -16.94
N SER A 170 -10.26 -45.29 -15.97
CA SER A 170 -11.29 -46.32 -16.13
C SER A 170 -12.74 -45.81 -15.96
N ARG A 171 -12.92 -44.52 -15.63
CA ARG A 171 -14.22 -43.89 -15.28
C ARG A 171 -14.97 -44.60 -14.14
N ASP A 172 -14.26 -45.12 -13.16
CA ASP A 172 -14.81 -45.70 -11.93
C ASP A 172 -15.29 -44.56 -10.99
N THR A 173 -16.52 -44.10 -11.23
CA THR A 173 -17.07 -42.91 -10.54
C THR A 173 -17.17 -43.05 -9.02
N PRO A 174 -17.56 -44.22 -8.42
CA PRO A 174 -17.56 -44.37 -6.97
C PRO A 174 -16.18 -44.22 -6.34
N VAL A 175 -15.14 -44.81 -6.94
CA VAL A 175 -13.76 -44.72 -6.42
C VAL A 175 -13.22 -43.30 -6.56
N VAL A 176 -13.45 -42.65 -7.70
CA VAL A 176 -13.07 -41.24 -7.91
C VAL A 176 -13.76 -40.33 -6.89
N MET A 177 -15.07 -40.51 -6.66
CA MET A 177 -15.81 -39.72 -5.67
C MET A 177 -15.31 -39.97 -4.25
N GLY A 178 -15.12 -41.23 -3.85
CA GLY A 178 -14.65 -41.58 -2.51
C GLY A 178 -13.28 -41.00 -2.19
N ILE A 179 -12.30 -41.17 -3.09
CA ILE A 179 -10.95 -40.61 -2.92
C ILE A 179 -10.99 -39.08 -2.93
N SER A 180 -11.77 -38.47 -3.84
CA SER A 180 -11.91 -37.01 -3.91
C SER A 180 -12.54 -36.43 -2.64
N MET A 181 -13.57 -37.06 -2.07
CA MET A 181 -14.20 -36.59 -0.83
C MET A 181 -13.24 -36.63 0.37
N VAL A 182 -12.45 -37.71 0.51
CA VAL A 182 -11.44 -37.81 1.57
C VAL A 182 -10.40 -36.69 1.43
N MET A 183 -9.91 -36.48 0.20
CA MET A 183 -8.87 -35.48 -0.08
C MET A 183 -9.37 -34.03 0.11
N CYS A 184 -10.60 -33.73 -0.32
CA CYS A 184 -11.23 -32.43 -0.10
C CYS A 184 -11.47 -32.18 1.39
N THR A 185 -11.97 -33.17 2.14
CA THR A 185 -12.19 -33.05 3.59
C THR A 185 -10.89 -32.74 4.34
N LEU A 186 -9.82 -33.45 3.99
CA LEU A 186 -8.49 -33.23 4.57
C LEU A 186 -7.95 -31.83 4.23
N THR A 187 -8.12 -31.39 2.99
CA THR A 187 -7.70 -30.05 2.55
C THR A 187 -8.46 -28.94 3.29
N VAL A 188 -9.77 -29.08 3.45
CA VAL A 188 -10.62 -28.13 4.21
C VAL A 188 -10.19 -28.06 5.68
N LEU A 189 -10.04 -29.20 6.35
CA LEU A 189 -9.65 -29.25 7.78
C LEU A 189 -8.30 -28.57 8.01
N LEU A 190 -7.34 -28.82 7.11
CA LEU A 190 -5.99 -28.27 7.19
C LEU A 190 -5.95 -26.77 6.85
N ASN A 191 -6.74 -26.32 5.88
CA ASN A 191 -6.89 -24.89 5.60
C ASN A 191 -7.53 -24.16 6.79
N LEU A 192 -8.57 -24.73 7.43
CA LEU A 192 -9.18 -24.16 8.63
C LEU A 192 -8.20 -24.03 9.79
N LEU A 193 -7.32 -25.02 9.98
CA LEU A 193 -6.24 -24.95 10.97
C LEU A 193 -5.26 -23.82 10.67
N ALA A 194 -4.85 -23.68 9.41
CA ALA A 194 -3.92 -22.64 8.99
C ALA A 194 -4.53 -21.23 9.07
N ASP A 195 -5.80 -21.07 8.72
CA ASP A 195 -6.53 -19.80 8.85
C ASP A 195 -6.72 -19.42 10.32
N SER A 196 -7.03 -20.39 11.19
CA SER A 196 -7.14 -20.18 12.64
C SER A 196 -5.80 -19.73 13.25
N LEU A 197 -4.71 -20.36 12.83
CA LEU A 197 -3.34 -19.99 13.20
C LEU A 197 -2.98 -18.57 12.69
N THR A 198 -3.43 -18.20 11.48
CA THR A 198 -3.17 -16.88 10.89
C THR A 198 -3.97 -15.79 11.59
N ALA A 199 -5.25 -16.05 11.91
CA ALA A 199 -6.11 -15.13 12.65
C ALA A 199 -5.61 -14.86 14.08
N LEU A 200 -5.00 -15.86 14.72
CA LEU A 200 -4.36 -15.72 16.03
C LEU A 200 -3.09 -14.86 15.98
N LEU A 201 -2.36 -14.89 14.86
CA LEU A 201 -1.05 -14.27 14.73
C LEU A 201 -1.06 -12.91 14.04
N ASN A 202 -2.13 -12.54 13.32
CA ASN A 202 -2.12 -11.31 12.53
C ASN A 202 -3.52 -10.70 12.26
N PRO A 203 -3.98 -9.71 13.08
CA PRO A 203 -5.29 -9.07 12.90
C PRO A 203 -5.37 -8.01 11.79
N ALA A 204 -4.28 -7.68 11.07
CA ALA A 204 -4.32 -6.62 10.08
C ALA A 204 -3.25 -6.80 8.99
N ALA A 205 -3.65 -7.31 7.82
CA ALA A 205 -2.76 -7.35 6.67
C ALA A 205 -3.53 -7.20 5.35
N PHE A 206 -3.46 -6.01 4.73
CA PHE A 206 -3.42 -5.84 3.27
C PHE A 206 -3.04 -4.39 2.92
N ARG A 207 -1.99 -4.18 2.10
CA ARG A 207 -1.86 -3.09 1.09
C ARG A 207 -0.55 -3.18 0.28
N GLU A 208 -0.68 -2.83 -1.00
CA GLU A 208 0.24 -2.85 -2.17
C GLU A 208 1.31 -1.71 -2.11
N GLY A 209 2.38 -1.54 -2.91
CA GLY A 209 2.95 -2.12 -4.14
C GLY A 209 4.08 -1.19 -4.71
N ALA A 210 4.57 -1.48 -5.94
CA ALA A 210 5.29 -0.60 -6.93
C ALA A 210 6.80 -0.85 -7.29
N MET A 211 7.17 -0.52 -8.56
CA MET A 211 8.11 -1.23 -9.47
C MET A 211 9.22 -0.35 -10.14
N ARG A 212 10.25 -0.96 -10.78
CA ARG A 212 11.20 -0.39 -11.81
C ARG A 212 11.94 -1.53 -12.58
N LYS A 213 12.83 -1.32 -13.58
CA LYS A 213 12.68 -1.20 -15.07
C LYS A 213 13.44 -2.34 -15.81
N TRP A 214 13.35 -3.60 -15.36
CA TRP A 214 13.96 -4.76 -16.06
C TRP A 214 13.02 -5.77 -16.78
N PRO A 215 11.69 -5.54 -16.96
CA PRO A 215 10.79 -6.59 -17.49
C PRO A 215 10.85 -6.81 -19.01
N TYR A 216 11.48 -5.91 -19.78
CA TYR A 216 11.39 -5.93 -21.24
C TYR A 216 12.15 -7.10 -21.88
N ALA A 217 13.32 -7.48 -21.36
CA ALA A 217 14.12 -8.55 -21.96
C ALA A 217 13.47 -9.93 -21.80
N GLY A 218 12.90 -10.22 -20.62
CA GLY A 218 12.16 -11.45 -20.37
C GLY A 218 10.89 -11.54 -21.23
N PHE A 219 10.18 -10.42 -21.40
CA PHE A 219 8.96 -10.37 -22.18
C PHE A 219 9.25 -10.60 -23.68
N VAL A 220 10.28 -9.95 -24.22
CA VAL A 220 10.73 -10.16 -25.61
C VAL A 220 11.09 -11.63 -25.85
N PHE A 221 11.82 -12.24 -24.93
CA PHE A 221 12.21 -13.65 -25.07
C PHE A 221 11.00 -14.59 -24.97
N PHE A 222 10.08 -14.35 -24.02
CA PHE A 222 8.82 -15.09 -23.94
C PHE A 222 8.00 -14.95 -25.22
N SER A 223 7.85 -13.73 -25.75
CA SER A 223 7.12 -13.47 -27.00
C SER A 223 7.75 -14.19 -28.19
N LEU A 224 9.08 -14.24 -28.26
CA LEU A 224 9.81 -14.99 -29.29
C LEU A 224 9.53 -16.50 -29.19
N MET A 225 9.63 -17.08 -27.99
CA MET A 225 9.35 -18.51 -27.79
C MET A 225 7.88 -18.86 -28.05
N ALA A 226 6.94 -18.01 -27.62
CA ALA A 226 5.52 -18.18 -27.90
C ALA A 226 5.24 -18.08 -29.41
N PHE A 227 5.90 -17.19 -30.13
CA PHE A 227 5.80 -17.06 -31.59
C PHE A 227 6.32 -18.32 -32.31
N ILE A 228 7.48 -18.84 -31.90
CA ILE A 228 8.02 -20.11 -32.42
C ILE A 228 7.06 -21.26 -32.14
N GLY A 229 6.48 -21.34 -30.93
CA GLY A 229 5.50 -22.37 -30.58
C GLY A 229 4.21 -22.28 -31.40
N LEU A 230 3.78 -21.08 -31.80
CA LEU A 230 2.56 -20.87 -32.60
C LEU A 230 2.74 -21.22 -34.08
N ILE A 231 3.91 -20.95 -34.66
CA ILE A 231 4.23 -21.21 -36.07
C ILE A 231 4.96 -22.54 -36.26
N GLY A 232 5.36 -23.19 -35.17
CA GLY A 232 6.11 -24.43 -35.15
C GLY A 232 5.58 -25.54 -36.07
N PRO A 233 4.24 -25.79 -36.18
CA PRO A 233 3.72 -26.75 -37.15
C PRO A 233 4.05 -26.45 -38.62
N TRP A 234 4.28 -25.19 -38.99
CA TRP A 234 4.72 -24.80 -40.34
C TRP A 234 6.24 -24.86 -40.51
N LEU A 235 6.98 -24.87 -39.42
CA LEU A 235 8.45 -25.02 -39.40
C LEU A 235 8.87 -26.49 -39.27
N ALA A 236 7.95 -27.38 -38.90
CA ALA A 236 8.20 -28.80 -38.74
C ALA A 236 8.58 -29.43 -40.08
N PRO A 237 9.75 -30.09 -40.20
CA PRO A 237 10.19 -30.69 -41.46
C PRO A 237 9.33 -31.90 -41.87
N TYR A 238 8.70 -32.57 -40.90
CA TYR A 238 7.93 -33.80 -41.10
C TYR A 238 6.57 -33.77 -40.41
N ALA A 239 5.65 -34.64 -40.84
CA ALA A 239 4.36 -34.80 -40.17
C ALA A 239 4.54 -35.47 -38.79
N ILE A 240 3.63 -35.18 -37.87
CA ILE A 240 3.74 -35.55 -36.44
C ILE A 240 3.71 -37.07 -36.23
N ASP A 241 3.03 -37.80 -37.10
CA ASP A 241 2.78 -39.24 -37.08
C ASP A 241 3.66 -40.03 -38.06
N GLU A 242 4.57 -39.36 -38.76
CA GLU A 242 5.44 -39.98 -39.77
C GLU A 242 6.60 -40.75 -39.10
N ILE A 243 6.58 -42.08 -39.21
CA ILE A 243 7.64 -42.96 -38.69
C ILE A 243 8.88 -42.83 -39.58
N ARG A 244 10.03 -42.48 -38.99
CA ARG A 244 11.29 -42.22 -39.68
C ARG A 244 12.36 -43.27 -39.44
N ASP A 245 12.41 -43.84 -38.24
CA ASP A 245 13.42 -44.84 -37.86
C ASP A 245 12.87 -45.78 -36.77
N MET A 246 13.69 -46.69 -36.27
CA MET A 246 13.36 -47.50 -35.10
C MET A 246 13.04 -46.61 -33.88
N PRO A 247 12.17 -47.06 -32.96
CA PRO A 247 11.91 -46.34 -31.71
C PRO A 247 13.20 -46.07 -30.92
N PHE A 248 13.30 -44.85 -30.37
CA PHE A 248 14.47 -44.40 -29.61
C PHE A 248 15.81 -44.43 -30.37
N ALA A 249 15.80 -44.17 -31.68
CA ALA A 249 17.02 -44.07 -32.48
C ALA A 249 17.79 -42.78 -32.17
N ALA A 250 19.10 -42.93 -31.92
CA ALA A 250 19.99 -41.81 -31.68
C ALA A 250 19.98 -40.79 -32.85
N PRO A 251 20.32 -39.51 -32.59
CA PRO A 251 20.40 -38.47 -33.61
C PRO A 251 21.16 -38.90 -34.87
N ASN A 252 20.52 -38.77 -36.03
CA ASN A 252 21.08 -39.15 -37.33
C ASN A 252 20.70 -38.13 -38.44
N SER A 253 21.11 -38.39 -39.67
CA SER A 253 20.88 -37.46 -40.79
C SER A 253 19.41 -37.33 -41.20
N THR A 254 18.56 -38.28 -40.83
CA THR A 254 17.13 -38.31 -41.14
C THR A 254 16.25 -37.80 -39.99
N ALA A 255 16.77 -37.82 -38.76
CA ALA A 255 16.13 -37.30 -37.55
C ALA A 255 17.18 -36.60 -36.67
N TRP A 256 17.23 -35.27 -36.73
CA TRP A 256 18.33 -34.49 -36.14
C TRP A 256 18.39 -34.54 -34.61
N MET A 257 17.25 -34.75 -33.94
CA MET A 257 17.17 -34.99 -32.50
C MET A 257 16.89 -36.47 -32.16
N GLY A 258 16.99 -37.35 -33.15
CA GLY A 258 16.61 -38.76 -33.10
C GLY A 258 15.10 -38.97 -33.16
N THR A 259 14.65 -40.20 -32.92
CA THR A 259 13.24 -40.60 -32.99
C THR A 259 12.58 -40.84 -31.63
N ASP A 260 11.26 -40.71 -31.53
CA ASP A 260 10.53 -40.98 -30.28
C ASP A 260 10.21 -42.47 -30.09
N TYR A 261 9.37 -42.78 -29.09
CA TYR A 261 8.90 -44.14 -28.82
C TYR A 261 8.08 -44.79 -29.96
N LEU A 262 7.56 -44.02 -30.93
CA LEU A 262 6.90 -44.51 -32.15
C LEU A 262 7.85 -44.58 -33.35
N GLY A 263 9.06 -44.04 -33.22
CA GLY A 263 9.99 -43.89 -34.34
C GLY A 263 9.79 -42.60 -35.14
N ALA A 264 8.99 -41.63 -34.67
CA ALA A 264 8.78 -40.34 -35.32
C ALA A 264 9.85 -39.31 -34.93
N ASP A 265 10.10 -38.32 -35.79
CA ASP A 265 11.14 -37.30 -35.57
C ASP A 265 10.81 -36.38 -34.37
N VAL A 266 11.70 -36.38 -33.37
CA VAL A 266 11.53 -35.60 -32.13
C VAL A 266 11.47 -34.10 -32.40
N PHE A 267 12.23 -33.59 -33.38
CA PHE A 267 12.28 -32.16 -33.68
C PHE A 267 10.96 -31.64 -34.27
N SER A 268 10.36 -32.40 -35.19
CA SER A 268 9.05 -32.10 -35.80
C SER A 268 7.91 -32.12 -34.78
N ARG A 269 7.92 -33.13 -33.87
CA ARG A 269 6.96 -33.17 -32.75
C ARG A 269 7.19 -32.02 -31.77
N LEU A 270 8.44 -31.64 -31.49
CA LEU A 270 8.76 -30.53 -30.59
C LEU A 270 8.22 -29.19 -31.11
N LEU A 271 8.45 -28.89 -32.39
CA LEU A 271 7.96 -27.66 -33.03
C LEU A 271 6.43 -27.62 -33.03
N SER A 272 5.78 -28.75 -33.32
CA SER A 272 4.32 -28.82 -33.37
C SER A 272 3.65 -28.82 -32.00
N GLY A 273 4.35 -29.31 -30.96
CA GLY A 273 3.78 -29.56 -29.64
C GLY A 273 3.45 -28.34 -28.78
N GLY A 274 3.95 -27.16 -29.14
CA GLY A 274 3.73 -25.92 -28.38
C GLY A 274 2.41 -25.20 -28.72
N GLN A 275 1.90 -25.37 -29.95
CA GLN A 275 0.82 -24.54 -30.47
C GLN A 275 -0.49 -24.71 -29.70
N GLN A 276 -0.93 -25.96 -29.51
CA GLN A 276 -2.19 -26.27 -28.83
C GLN A 276 -2.13 -25.86 -27.35
N LEU A 277 -1.01 -26.13 -26.67
CA LEU A 277 -0.79 -25.72 -25.29
C LEU A 277 -0.94 -24.20 -25.12
N LEU A 278 -0.32 -23.39 -25.99
CA LEU A 278 -0.38 -21.93 -25.92
C LEU A 278 -1.77 -21.37 -26.24
N LEU A 279 -2.41 -21.85 -27.31
CA LEU A 279 -3.74 -21.40 -27.71
C LEU A 279 -4.80 -21.71 -26.63
N LEU A 280 -4.77 -22.93 -26.10
CA LEU A 280 -5.70 -23.36 -25.05
C LEU A 280 -5.44 -22.65 -23.73
N ALA A 281 -4.16 -22.36 -23.39
CA ALA A 281 -3.83 -21.56 -22.22
C ALA A 281 -4.39 -20.14 -22.33
N CYS A 282 -4.16 -19.45 -23.45
CA CYS A 282 -4.71 -18.12 -23.71
C CYS A 282 -6.24 -18.09 -23.67
N LEU A 283 -6.90 -19.09 -24.29
CA LEU A 283 -8.36 -19.22 -24.28
C LEU A 283 -8.89 -19.42 -22.85
N SER A 284 -8.25 -20.31 -22.07
CA SER A 284 -8.63 -20.59 -20.68
C SER A 284 -8.56 -19.33 -19.82
N VAL A 285 -7.47 -18.57 -19.94
CA VAL A 285 -7.28 -17.31 -19.20
C VAL A 285 -8.31 -16.27 -19.61
N LEU A 286 -8.54 -16.09 -20.91
CA LEU A 286 -9.53 -15.12 -21.40
C LEU A 286 -10.93 -15.41 -20.86
N LEU A 287 -11.39 -16.66 -20.96
CA LEU A 287 -12.71 -17.07 -20.48
C LEU A 287 -12.81 -16.98 -18.95
N ALA A 288 -11.77 -17.40 -18.22
CA ALA A 288 -11.72 -17.27 -16.77
C ALA A 288 -11.78 -15.81 -16.31
N TRP A 289 -11.13 -14.89 -17.03
CA TRP A 289 -11.17 -13.45 -16.74
C TRP A 289 -12.51 -12.81 -17.05
N LEU A 290 -13.14 -13.17 -18.17
CA LEU A 290 -14.48 -12.69 -18.50
C LEU A 290 -15.48 -13.11 -17.43
N LEU A 291 -15.43 -14.38 -17.00
CA LEU A 291 -16.35 -14.90 -15.99
C LEU A 291 -16.02 -14.39 -14.58
N GLY A 292 -14.80 -14.62 -14.09
CA GLY A 292 -14.37 -14.25 -12.75
C GLY A 292 -14.35 -12.74 -12.52
N GLY A 293 -13.90 -11.95 -13.51
CA GLY A 293 -13.86 -10.50 -13.41
C GLY A 293 -15.25 -9.88 -13.36
N LEU A 294 -16.18 -10.35 -14.21
CA LEU A 294 -17.57 -9.90 -14.18
C LEU A 294 -18.27 -10.25 -12.87
N LEU A 295 -18.12 -11.50 -12.40
CA LEU A 295 -18.67 -11.92 -11.11
C LEU A 295 -18.08 -11.11 -9.95
N GLY A 296 -16.78 -10.82 -9.98
CA GLY A 296 -16.07 -10.07 -8.93
C GLY A 296 -16.56 -8.63 -8.82
N MET A 297 -16.72 -7.93 -9.95
CA MET A 297 -17.27 -6.57 -9.97
C MET A 297 -18.74 -6.56 -9.54
N LEU A 298 -19.56 -7.51 -10.01
CA LEU A 298 -20.96 -7.60 -9.60
C LEU A 298 -21.12 -7.85 -8.10
N ALA A 299 -20.29 -8.73 -7.51
CA ALA A 299 -20.30 -9.00 -6.08
C ALA A 299 -19.86 -7.79 -5.25
N ALA A 300 -18.98 -6.92 -5.76
CA ALA A 300 -18.59 -5.69 -5.10
C ALA A 300 -19.71 -4.62 -5.09
N LEU A 301 -20.69 -4.73 -6.00
CA LEU A 301 -21.74 -3.71 -6.20
C LEU A 301 -23.10 -4.10 -5.65
N LYS A 302 -23.46 -5.39 -5.70
CA LYS A 302 -24.79 -5.89 -5.33
C LYS A 302 -24.84 -6.36 -3.88
N GLY A 303 -26.03 -6.29 -3.28
CA GLY A 303 -26.26 -6.47 -1.85
C GLY A 303 -25.79 -7.80 -1.25
N ARG A 304 -25.77 -7.82 0.09
CA ARG A 304 -25.12 -8.82 0.97
C ARG A 304 -25.49 -10.29 0.72
N TRP A 305 -26.55 -10.60 -0.03
CA TRP A 305 -26.95 -11.99 -0.30
C TRP A 305 -26.24 -12.59 -1.52
N ILE A 306 -26.25 -11.90 -2.67
CA ILE A 306 -25.56 -12.35 -3.89
C ILE A 306 -24.05 -12.50 -3.61
N GLU A 307 -23.50 -11.52 -2.90
CA GLU A 307 -22.11 -11.55 -2.47
C GLU A 307 -21.79 -12.77 -1.60
N ARG A 308 -22.61 -13.06 -0.58
CA ARG A 308 -22.42 -14.24 0.29
C ARG A 308 -22.49 -15.55 -0.48
N MET A 309 -23.42 -15.67 -1.43
CA MET A 309 -23.56 -16.87 -2.26
C MET A 309 -22.34 -17.06 -3.17
N LEU A 310 -21.90 -16.01 -3.85
CA LEU A 310 -20.73 -16.07 -4.74
C LEU A 310 -19.43 -16.35 -3.97
N LEU A 311 -19.29 -15.78 -2.77
CA LEU A 311 -18.17 -16.09 -1.87
C LEU A 311 -18.21 -17.56 -1.45
N ALA A 312 -19.35 -18.07 -0.99
CA ALA A 312 -19.46 -19.48 -0.60
C ALA A 312 -19.10 -20.43 -1.76
N LEU A 313 -19.56 -20.15 -2.99
CA LEU A 313 -19.20 -20.93 -4.17
C LEU A 313 -17.70 -20.87 -4.49
N ALA A 314 -17.10 -19.68 -4.41
CA ALA A 314 -15.67 -19.51 -4.62
C ALA A 314 -14.84 -20.24 -3.55
N ASP A 315 -15.28 -20.19 -2.29
CA ASP A 315 -14.63 -20.85 -1.15
C ASP A 315 -14.66 -22.37 -1.29
N ILE A 316 -15.79 -22.92 -1.75
CA ILE A 316 -15.93 -24.35 -2.07
C ILE A 316 -14.96 -24.73 -3.18
N LEU A 317 -14.94 -24.01 -4.31
CA LEU A 317 -14.05 -24.34 -5.43
C LEU A 317 -12.56 -24.25 -5.04
N LEU A 318 -12.17 -23.26 -4.24
CA LEU A 318 -10.79 -23.11 -3.76
C LEU A 318 -10.37 -24.18 -2.75
N SER A 319 -11.34 -24.85 -2.13
CA SER A 319 -11.06 -25.97 -1.23
C SER A 319 -10.70 -27.26 -1.97
N ILE A 320 -11.01 -27.34 -3.26
CA ILE A 320 -10.72 -28.50 -4.11
C ILE A 320 -9.35 -28.28 -4.79
N PRO A 321 -8.35 -29.15 -4.55
CA PRO A 321 -7.09 -29.12 -5.28
C PRO A 321 -7.31 -29.15 -6.80
N GLY A 322 -6.60 -28.29 -7.55
CA GLY A 322 -6.87 -28.11 -8.98
C GLY A 322 -6.73 -29.37 -9.84
N LEU A 323 -5.79 -30.26 -9.51
CA LEU A 323 -5.66 -31.55 -10.20
C LEU A 323 -6.79 -32.53 -9.86
N LEU A 324 -7.37 -32.47 -8.66
CA LEU A 324 -8.56 -33.26 -8.32
C LEU A 324 -9.78 -32.76 -9.10
N LEU A 325 -9.92 -31.44 -9.22
CA LEU A 325 -10.97 -30.84 -10.04
C LEU A 325 -10.82 -31.26 -11.51
N LEU A 326 -9.60 -31.30 -12.03
CA LEU A 326 -9.29 -31.83 -13.36
C LEU A 326 -9.72 -33.30 -13.49
N THR A 327 -9.36 -34.18 -12.55
CA THR A 327 -9.77 -35.60 -12.62
C THR A 327 -11.29 -35.77 -12.56
N LEU A 328 -11.99 -34.96 -11.75
CA LEU A 328 -13.46 -34.97 -11.68
C LEU A 328 -14.09 -34.54 -13.00
N VAL A 329 -13.62 -33.44 -13.59
CA VAL A 329 -14.12 -32.95 -14.88
C VAL A 329 -13.87 -33.97 -15.99
N VAL A 330 -12.67 -34.56 -16.04
CA VAL A 330 -12.31 -35.58 -17.04
C VAL A 330 -13.11 -36.88 -16.88
N THR A 331 -13.42 -37.27 -15.64
CA THR A 331 -14.27 -38.44 -15.37
C THR A 331 -15.67 -38.26 -15.96
N VAL A 332 -16.23 -37.05 -15.86
CA VAL A 332 -17.59 -36.72 -16.34
C VAL A 332 -17.61 -36.44 -17.84
N SER A 333 -16.75 -35.54 -18.32
CA SER A 333 -16.75 -35.05 -19.70
C SER A 333 -15.97 -35.94 -20.66
N GLY A 334 -15.19 -36.89 -20.15
CA GLY A 334 -14.21 -37.66 -20.92
C GLY A 334 -12.86 -36.97 -21.06
N ARG A 335 -11.88 -37.71 -21.56
CA ARG A 335 -10.52 -37.23 -21.81
C ARG A 335 -10.49 -36.33 -23.05
N GLY A 336 -9.62 -35.32 -23.04
CA GLY A 336 -9.47 -34.38 -24.16
C GLY A 336 -9.18 -32.95 -23.71
N TYR A 337 -8.80 -32.10 -24.65
CA TYR A 337 -8.50 -30.69 -24.39
C TYR A 337 -9.67 -29.90 -23.80
N THR A 338 -10.91 -30.23 -24.17
CA THR A 338 -12.11 -29.56 -23.66
C THR A 338 -12.25 -29.72 -22.16
N ALA A 339 -12.09 -30.94 -21.64
CA ALA A 339 -12.13 -31.22 -20.21
C ALA A 339 -10.99 -30.51 -19.45
N ALA A 340 -9.79 -30.49 -20.05
CA ALA A 340 -8.64 -29.80 -19.46
C ALA A 340 -8.83 -28.27 -19.38
N VAL A 341 -9.39 -27.66 -20.43
CA VAL A 341 -9.72 -26.22 -20.46
C VAL A 341 -10.80 -25.88 -19.44
N VAL A 342 -11.88 -26.67 -19.38
CA VAL A 342 -12.96 -26.44 -18.40
C VAL A 342 -12.43 -26.53 -16.97
N ALA A 343 -11.60 -27.53 -16.67
CA ALA A 343 -10.94 -27.66 -15.38
C ALA A 343 -10.04 -26.45 -15.08
N ALA A 344 -9.21 -26.01 -16.03
CA ALA A 344 -8.35 -24.84 -15.86
C ALA A 344 -9.17 -23.57 -15.56
N ILE A 345 -10.29 -23.35 -16.27
CA ILE A 345 -11.20 -22.22 -16.02
C ILE A 345 -11.76 -22.30 -14.59
N LEU A 346 -12.28 -23.46 -14.18
CA LEU A 346 -12.88 -23.63 -12.84
C LEU A 346 -11.86 -23.42 -11.71
N VAL A 347 -10.59 -23.79 -11.92
CA VAL A 347 -9.51 -23.53 -10.97
C VAL A 347 -9.21 -22.03 -10.85
N MET A 348 -9.24 -21.27 -11.94
CA MET A 348 -8.82 -19.87 -11.96
C MET A 348 -9.90 -18.86 -11.59
N VAL A 349 -11.15 -19.13 -11.94
CA VAL A 349 -12.27 -18.21 -11.75
C VAL A 349 -12.42 -17.72 -10.30
N PRO A 350 -12.33 -18.57 -9.26
CA PRO A 350 -12.47 -18.14 -7.86
C PRO A 350 -11.40 -17.13 -7.43
N ASP A 351 -10.15 -17.33 -7.87
CA ASP A 351 -9.05 -16.43 -7.55
C ASP A 351 -9.22 -15.06 -8.22
N ILE A 352 -9.56 -15.06 -9.52
CA ILE A 352 -9.84 -13.83 -10.28
C ILE A 352 -11.03 -13.09 -9.67
N PHE A 353 -12.10 -13.82 -9.33
CA PHE A 353 -13.27 -13.28 -8.65
C PHE A 353 -12.91 -12.57 -7.34
N ARG A 354 -12.16 -13.23 -6.46
CA ARG A 354 -11.74 -12.67 -5.17
C ARG A 354 -10.84 -11.45 -5.35
N LEU A 355 -9.87 -11.51 -6.27
CA LEU A 355 -8.97 -10.40 -6.58
C LEU A 355 -9.74 -9.18 -7.08
N VAL A 356 -10.57 -9.35 -8.10
CA VAL A 356 -11.32 -8.26 -8.72
C VAL A 356 -12.33 -7.67 -7.73
N ARG A 357 -13.01 -8.50 -6.93
CA ARG A 357 -13.91 -8.02 -5.87
C ARG A 357 -13.14 -7.18 -4.85
N ALA A 358 -12.04 -7.69 -4.31
CA ALA A 358 -11.26 -6.99 -3.29
C ALA A 358 -10.72 -5.65 -3.82
N ALA A 359 -10.14 -5.66 -5.02
CA ALA A 359 -9.60 -4.47 -5.66
C ALA A 359 -10.71 -3.45 -5.97
N THR A 360 -11.87 -3.90 -6.44
CA THR A 360 -13.04 -3.02 -6.71
C THR A 360 -13.57 -2.40 -5.41
N LEU A 361 -13.71 -3.18 -4.33
CA LEU A 361 -14.14 -2.67 -3.02
C LEU A 361 -13.17 -1.63 -2.46
N GLN A 362 -11.86 -1.87 -2.61
CA GLN A 362 -10.83 -0.93 -2.18
C GLN A 362 -10.91 0.40 -2.94
N GLN A 363 -11.21 0.36 -4.25
CA GLN A 363 -11.40 1.58 -5.04
C GLN A 363 -12.72 2.29 -4.73
N LEU A 364 -13.81 1.55 -4.45
CA LEU A 364 -15.11 2.14 -4.06
C LEU A 364 -15.07 2.93 -2.76
N GLN A 365 -14.06 2.70 -1.90
CA GLN A 365 -13.84 3.42 -0.65
C GLN A 365 -13.01 4.71 -0.81
N GLN A 366 -12.53 5.02 -2.01
CA GLN A 366 -11.71 6.21 -2.27
C GLN A 366 -12.57 7.45 -2.47
N ASP A 367 -12.10 8.60 -1.99
CA ASP A 367 -12.85 9.86 -2.04
C ASP A 367 -13.16 10.30 -3.48
N TYR A 368 -12.31 9.98 -4.47
CA TYR A 368 -12.57 10.33 -5.87
C TYR A 368 -13.84 9.65 -6.42
N VAL A 369 -14.25 8.50 -5.87
CA VAL A 369 -15.51 7.82 -6.23
C VAL A 369 -16.69 8.60 -5.67
N ASP A 370 -16.60 9.06 -4.43
CA ASP A 370 -17.59 9.95 -3.83
C ASP A 370 -17.69 11.27 -4.61
N MET A 371 -16.55 11.83 -5.05
CA MET A 371 -16.54 13.01 -5.93
C MET A 371 -17.22 12.72 -7.27
N ALA A 372 -17.01 11.54 -7.85
CA ALA A 372 -17.68 11.14 -9.09
C ALA A 372 -19.20 11.05 -8.93
N ARG A 373 -19.69 10.57 -7.76
CA ARG A 373 -21.11 10.57 -7.41
C ARG A 373 -21.66 12.00 -7.26
N CYS A 374 -20.92 12.89 -6.59
CA CYS A 374 -21.28 14.31 -6.47
C CYS A 374 -21.29 15.06 -7.82
N ARG A 375 -20.55 14.59 -8.84
CA ARG A 375 -20.62 15.15 -10.21
C ARG A 375 -21.84 14.67 -11.01
N GLY A 376 -22.51 13.61 -10.55
CA GLY A 376 -23.66 13.00 -11.23
C GLY A 376 -23.33 11.86 -12.19
N GLU A 377 -22.19 11.18 -12.03
CA GLU A 377 -21.88 10.01 -12.87
C GLU A 377 -22.72 8.78 -12.51
N SER A 378 -23.08 7.99 -13.52
CA SER A 378 -23.75 6.70 -13.31
C SER A 378 -22.78 5.67 -12.73
N LEU A 379 -23.30 4.68 -11.99
CA LEU A 379 -22.47 3.61 -11.42
C LEU A 379 -21.67 2.86 -12.49
N ALA A 380 -22.26 2.61 -13.66
CA ALA A 380 -21.57 2.00 -14.79
C ALA A 380 -20.42 2.87 -15.32
N ALA A 381 -20.61 4.20 -15.39
CA ALA A 381 -19.55 5.12 -15.79
C ALA A 381 -18.42 5.16 -14.76
N ILE A 382 -18.76 5.17 -13.46
CA ILE A 382 -17.77 5.10 -12.37
C ILE A 382 -16.95 3.81 -12.48
N LEU A 383 -17.59 2.67 -12.70
CA LEU A 383 -16.87 1.39 -12.83
C LEU A 383 -15.93 1.37 -14.03
N CYS A 384 -16.45 1.68 -15.22
CA CYS A 384 -15.67 1.55 -16.45
C CYS A 384 -14.64 2.67 -16.63
N ARG A 385 -14.91 3.88 -16.14
CA ARG A 385 -14.04 5.05 -16.35
C ARG A 385 -13.25 5.45 -15.11
N GLU A 386 -13.78 5.30 -13.91
CA GLU A 386 -13.08 5.74 -12.71
C GLU A 386 -12.33 4.58 -12.03
N ILE A 387 -12.93 3.39 -11.93
CA ILE A 387 -12.35 2.24 -11.22
C ILE A 387 -11.47 1.38 -12.13
N MET A 388 -11.99 0.90 -13.26
CA MET A 388 -11.29 -0.04 -14.15
C MET A 388 -9.89 0.44 -14.56
N PRO A 389 -9.68 1.71 -14.95
CA PRO A 389 -8.34 2.15 -15.37
C PRO A 389 -7.31 2.14 -14.24
N ASN A 390 -7.76 2.34 -12.99
CA ASN A 390 -6.90 2.20 -11.80
C ASN A 390 -6.58 0.74 -11.49
N LEU A 391 -7.45 -0.19 -11.89
CA LEU A 391 -7.23 -1.61 -11.71
C LEU A 391 -6.36 -2.22 -12.82
N LEU A 392 -6.34 -1.66 -14.03
CA LEU A 392 -5.63 -2.22 -15.19
C LEU A 392 -4.19 -2.69 -14.91
N PRO A 393 -3.32 -1.92 -14.22
CA PRO A 393 -1.98 -2.39 -13.90
C PRO A 393 -1.97 -3.66 -13.05
N LEU A 394 -2.82 -3.72 -12.02
CA LEU A 394 -2.97 -4.89 -11.16
C LEU A 394 -3.53 -6.10 -11.94
N LEU A 395 -4.59 -5.89 -12.73
CA LEU A 395 -5.23 -6.94 -13.50
C LEU A 395 -4.29 -7.49 -14.59
N SER A 396 -3.51 -6.61 -15.25
CA SER A 396 -2.53 -7.02 -16.26
C SER A 396 -1.42 -7.92 -15.70
N ALA A 397 -0.98 -7.66 -14.48
CA ALA A 397 0.00 -8.50 -13.81
C ALA A 397 -0.59 -9.86 -13.43
N ASP A 398 -1.84 -9.91 -12.96
CA ASP A 398 -2.51 -11.18 -12.65
C ASP A 398 -2.80 -12.00 -13.92
N ILE A 399 -3.16 -11.39 -15.06
CA ILE A 399 -3.33 -12.10 -16.34
C ILE A 399 -2.09 -12.95 -16.68
N GLY A 400 -0.89 -12.40 -16.53
CA GLY A 400 0.34 -13.15 -16.78
C GLY A 400 0.58 -14.29 -15.78
N LEU A 401 0.23 -14.10 -14.51
CA LEU A 401 0.28 -15.18 -13.51
C LEU A 401 -0.72 -16.30 -13.84
N ARG A 402 -1.92 -15.95 -14.32
CA ARG A 402 -2.92 -16.93 -14.77
C ARG A 402 -2.47 -17.64 -16.04
N LEU A 403 -1.79 -16.96 -16.95
CA LEU A 403 -1.20 -17.61 -18.13
C LEU A 403 -0.17 -18.67 -17.76
N LEU A 404 0.73 -18.35 -16.81
CA LEU A 404 1.69 -19.32 -16.27
C LEU A 404 0.96 -20.51 -15.64
N ALA A 405 -0.07 -20.27 -14.82
CA ALA A 405 -0.87 -21.33 -14.21
C ALA A 405 -1.63 -22.18 -15.25
N ALA A 406 -2.08 -21.59 -16.36
CA ALA A 406 -2.86 -22.28 -17.39
C ALA A 406 -1.98 -23.25 -18.17
N ILE A 407 -0.79 -22.77 -18.56
CA ILE A 407 0.24 -23.61 -19.19
C ILE A 407 0.60 -24.77 -18.25
N PHE A 408 0.74 -24.50 -16.95
CA PHE A 408 1.05 -25.53 -15.96
C PHE A 408 -0.04 -26.60 -15.86
N ILE A 409 -1.30 -26.19 -15.70
CA ILE A 409 -2.43 -27.12 -15.58
C ILE A 409 -2.59 -27.96 -16.85
N LEU A 410 -2.51 -27.33 -18.03
CA LEU A 410 -2.67 -28.02 -19.31
C LEU A 410 -1.50 -28.97 -19.60
N ALA A 411 -0.25 -28.54 -19.39
CA ALA A 411 0.92 -29.41 -19.56
C ALA A 411 0.90 -30.60 -18.59
N THR A 412 0.46 -30.38 -17.34
CA THR A 412 0.30 -31.46 -16.35
C THR A 412 -0.84 -32.40 -16.74
N ALA A 413 -1.95 -31.87 -17.25
CA ALA A 413 -3.07 -32.67 -17.75
C ALA A 413 -2.66 -33.55 -18.94
N SER A 414 -1.86 -33.02 -19.87
CA SER A 414 -1.30 -33.76 -21.00
C SER A 414 -0.28 -34.80 -20.53
N PHE A 415 0.60 -34.46 -19.57
CA PHE A 415 1.53 -35.40 -18.96
C PHE A 415 0.79 -36.58 -18.31
N LEU A 416 -0.28 -36.32 -17.55
CA LEU A 416 -1.09 -37.38 -16.92
C LEU A 416 -1.96 -38.17 -17.91
N GLY A 417 -1.93 -37.86 -19.21
CA GLY A 417 -2.74 -38.52 -20.24
C GLY A 417 -4.24 -38.18 -20.19
N LEU A 418 -4.60 -37.05 -19.55
CA LEU A 418 -5.98 -36.59 -19.37
C LEU A 418 -6.42 -35.59 -20.46
N ALA A 419 -5.47 -34.87 -21.08
CA ALA A 419 -5.72 -33.86 -22.10
C ALA A 419 -5.38 -34.34 -23.52
N ALA A 420 -4.11 -34.23 -23.94
CA ALA A 420 -3.63 -34.71 -25.23
C ALA A 420 -3.62 -36.25 -25.29
N GLN A 421 -3.88 -36.81 -26.47
CA GLN A 421 -3.85 -38.25 -26.73
C GLN A 421 -3.05 -38.55 -28.00
N GLN A 422 -2.49 -39.75 -28.07
CA GLN A 422 -1.79 -40.25 -29.24
C GLN A 422 -2.70 -40.20 -30.48
N PRO A 423 -2.19 -39.77 -31.66
CA PRO A 423 -0.78 -39.48 -32.00
C PRO A 423 -0.38 -37.98 -31.89
N LEU A 424 -1.14 -37.15 -31.16
CA LEU A 424 -0.89 -35.70 -31.13
C LEU A 424 0.50 -35.32 -30.57
N ALA A 425 1.03 -34.19 -31.02
CA ALA A 425 2.19 -33.56 -30.40
C ALA A 425 1.73 -32.58 -29.32
N ASP A 426 2.15 -32.81 -28.08
CA ASP A 426 1.99 -31.91 -26.93
C ASP A 426 3.22 -32.09 -26.03
N TRP A 427 3.83 -31.01 -25.55
CA TRP A 427 5.08 -31.10 -24.78
C TRP A 427 4.95 -31.92 -23.48
N GLY A 428 3.81 -31.86 -22.79
CA GLY A 428 3.56 -32.70 -21.60
C GLY A 428 3.40 -34.17 -21.96
N LEU A 429 2.67 -34.46 -23.05
CA LEU A 429 2.48 -35.83 -23.55
C LEU A 429 3.81 -36.44 -24.03
N MET A 430 4.62 -35.69 -24.78
CA MET A 430 5.92 -36.13 -25.27
C MET A 430 6.87 -36.55 -24.12
N ILE A 431 6.81 -35.86 -22.98
CA ILE A 431 7.61 -36.21 -21.80
C ILE A 431 7.14 -37.53 -21.20
N MET A 432 5.83 -37.72 -21.04
CA MET A 432 5.26 -38.96 -20.50
C MET A 432 5.57 -40.17 -21.38
N GLU A 433 5.41 -40.03 -22.70
CA GLU A 433 5.61 -41.10 -23.68
C GLU A 433 7.05 -41.60 -23.75
N ASN A 434 8.01 -40.68 -23.68
CA ASN A 434 9.42 -41.00 -23.89
C ASN A 434 10.19 -41.29 -22.59
N ARG A 435 9.54 -41.27 -21.42
CA ARG A 435 10.21 -41.42 -20.12
C ARG A 435 10.97 -42.75 -19.96
N GLN A 436 10.47 -43.84 -20.54
CA GLN A 436 11.14 -45.14 -20.49
C GLN A 436 12.40 -45.18 -21.37
N GLY A 437 12.46 -44.29 -22.36
CA GLY A 437 13.59 -44.13 -23.28
C GLY A 437 14.70 -43.20 -22.77
N LEU A 438 14.59 -42.63 -21.57
CA LEU A 438 15.54 -41.63 -21.04
C LEU A 438 17.01 -42.10 -21.07
N SER A 439 17.27 -43.39 -20.87
CA SER A 439 18.61 -43.98 -20.93
C SER A 439 19.12 -44.23 -22.35
N PHE A 440 18.22 -44.38 -23.33
CA PHE A 440 18.55 -44.71 -24.71
C PHE A 440 18.64 -43.45 -25.57
N GLN A 441 17.62 -42.59 -25.50
CA GLN A 441 17.56 -41.34 -26.22
C GLN A 441 16.96 -40.23 -25.33
N PRO A 442 17.82 -39.48 -24.61
CA PRO A 442 17.36 -38.47 -23.67
C PRO A 442 16.69 -37.27 -24.35
N TRP A 443 17.02 -36.98 -25.62
CA TRP A 443 16.49 -35.82 -26.35
C TRP A 443 14.97 -35.86 -26.55
N ALA A 444 14.37 -37.04 -26.69
CA ALA A 444 12.92 -37.21 -26.81
C ALA A 444 12.15 -36.69 -25.57
N THR A 445 12.79 -36.68 -24.40
CA THR A 445 12.24 -36.16 -23.14
C THR A 445 12.78 -34.77 -22.78
N LEU A 446 14.07 -34.50 -23.02
CA LEU A 446 14.71 -33.24 -22.63
C LEU A 446 14.31 -32.06 -23.52
N ALA A 447 14.13 -32.27 -24.83
CA ALA A 447 13.76 -31.20 -25.75
C ALA A 447 12.43 -30.50 -25.36
N PRO A 448 11.32 -31.22 -25.10
CA PRO A 448 10.08 -30.59 -24.62
C PRO A 448 10.24 -29.97 -23.21
N ILE A 449 11.08 -30.52 -22.34
CA ILE A 449 11.42 -29.90 -21.04
C ILE A 449 12.07 -28.53 -21.25
N PHE A 450 13.07 -28.44 -22.14
CA PHE A 450 13.72 -27.18 -22.45
C PHE A 450 12.76 -26.18 -23.10
N ALA A 451 11.84 -26.62 -23.96
CA ALA A 451 10.83 -25.74 -24.54
C ALA A 451 9.88 -25.15 -23.47
N ILE A 452 9.39 -25.97 -22.55
CA ILE A 452 8.59 -25.51 -21.40
C ILE A 452 9.40 -24.53 -20.54
N LEU A 453 10.68 -24.81 -20.28
CA LEU A 453 11.57 -23.96 -19.49
C LEU A 453 11.82 -22.59 -20.13
N LEU A 454 12.14 -22.57 -21.42
CA LEU A 454 12.37 -21.37 -22.21
C LEU A 454 11.09 -20.53 -22.35
N LEU A 455 9.92 -21.13 -22.19
CA LEU A 455 8.65 -20.43 -22.12
C LEU A 455 8.38 -19.86 -20.70
N LEU A 456 8.49 -20.67 -19.65
CA LEU A 456 8.03 -20.31 -18.31
C LEU A 456 8.99 -19.42 -17.52
N ILE A 457 10.31 -19.65 -17.59
CA ILE A 457 11.29 -18.85 -16.84
C ILE A 457 11.24 -17.36 -17.25
N PRO A 458 11.26 -17.00 -18.54
CA PRO A 458 11.23 -15.60 -18.98
C PRO A 458 9.89 -14.92 -18.68
N LEU A 459 8.78 -15.65 -18.77
CA LEU A 459 7.47 -15.16 -18.33
C LEU A 459 7.48 -14.84 -16.83
N ASN A 460 7.97 -15.76 -15.99
CA ASN A 460 8.05 -15.58 -14.54
C ASN A 460 8.98 -14.42 -14.15
N LEU A 461 10.14 -14.28 -14.82
CA LEU A 461 11.06 -13.14 -14.65
C LEU A 461 10.40 -11.80 -14.99
N SER A 462 9.60 -11.78 -16.07
CA SER A 462 8.89 -10.57 -16.51
C SER A 462 7.84 -10.15 -15.49
N LEU A 463 7.14 -11.12 -14.89
CA LEU A 463 6.15 -10.89 -13.84
C LEU A 463 6.80 -10.46 -12.53
N ASP A 464 7.92 -11.05 -12.12
CA ASP A 464 8.66 -10.64 -10.91
C ASP A 464 9.25 -9.22 -11.04
N GLY A 465 9.64 -8.82 -12.26
CA GLY A 465 10.05 -7.45 -12.56
C GLY A 465 8.95 -6.41 -12.29
N LEU A 466 7.68 -6.82 -12.25
CA LEU A 466 6.55 -5.97 -11.88
C LEU A 466 6.37 -5.84 -10.34
N PHE A 467 7.05 -6.63 -9.52
CA PHE A 467 6.80 -6.64 -8.06
C PHE A 467 8.02 -6.33 -7.19
N VAL A 468 9.23 -6.32 -7.76
CA VAL A 468 10.47 -6.16 -6.99
C VAL A 468 11.12 -4.80 -7.24
N SER A 469 10.82 -3.84 -6.37
CA SER A 469 11.60 -2.63 -6.18
C SER A 469 12.84 -2.90 -5.31
N ALA A 470 13.84 -3.58 -5.85
CA ALA A 470 15.15 -3.68 -5.18
C ALA A 470 15.92 -2.37 -5.39
N ARG A 471 15.68 -1.37 -4.53
CA ARG A 471 16.59 -0.23 -4.40
C ARG A 471 17.91 -0.75 -3.83
N ARG A 472 18.99 -0.66 -4.61
CA ARG A 472 20.34 -0.84 -4.08
C ARG A 472 20.57 0.23 -3.03
N ARG A 473 20.98 -0.16 -1.81
CA ARG A 473 21.66 0.75 -0.90
C ARG A 473 22.99 1.12 -1.54
N TYR A 474 23.01 2.22 -2.27
CA TYR A 474 24.25 2.89 -2.59
C TYR A 474 24.65 3.62 -1.31
N ALA A 475 25.78 3.24 -0.71
CA ALA A 475 26.41 4.09 0.29
C ALA A 475 27.14 5.18 -0.50
N PRO A 476 26.67 6.45 -0.48
CA PRO A 476 27.36 7.51 -1.19
C PRO A 476 28.76 7.67 -0.59
N PRO A 477 29.77 8.01 -1.42
CA PRO A 477 31.09 8.35 -0.90
C PRO A 477 30.96 9.56 0.02
N VAL A 478 31.28 9.38 1.30
CA VAL A 478 31.41 10.48 2.26
C VAL A 478 32.77 11.12 1.98
N ALA A 479 32.77 12.36 1.49
CA ALA A 479 34.01 13.12 1.40
C ALA A 479 34.55 13.34 2.82
N SER A 480 35.75 12.86 3.11
CA SER A 480 36.41 13.06 4.39
C SER A 480 36.86 14.52 4.50
N PHE A 481 36.27 15.27 5.43
CA PHE A 481 36.70 16.63 5.75
C PHE A 481 37.57 16.61 7.01
N SER A 482 38.61 17.46 7.02
CA SER A 482 39.54 17.60 8.14
C SER A 482 39.19 18.83 8.98
N HIS A 483 39.04 18.59 10.29
CA HIS A 483 39.09 19.57 11.39
C HIS A 483 37.99 20.66 11.40
N ALA A 484 36.80 20.29 11.88
CA ALA A 484 35.90 21.24 12.53
C ALA A 484 35.97 21.10 14.06
N GLN A 485 36.12 22.22 14.77
CA GLN A 485 36.16 22.25 16.23
C GLN A 485 34.78 21.88 16.82
N SER A 486 34.78 20.88 17.70
CA SER A 486 33.65 20.59 18.58
C SER A 486 33.34 21.82 19.43
N ILE A 487 32.16 22.43 19.23
CA ILE A 487 31.69 23.51 20.10
C ILE A 487 31.11 22.85 21.36
N ALA A 488 31.83 23.00 22.48
CA ALA A 488 31.63 22.29 23.75
C ALA A 488 30.20 22.40 24.35
N ASP A 489 29.39 23.36 23.91
CA ASP A 489 28.07 23.68 24.49
C ASP A 489 26.86 23.30 23.60
N SER A 490 27.09 22.59 22.49
CA SER A 490 26.03 22.18 21.55
C SER A 490 25.56 20.73 21.74
N ARG A 491 24.24 20.50 21.67
CA ARG A 491 23.65 19.15 21.63
C ARG A 491 23.55 18.59 20.22
N LEU A 492 23.30 19.46 19.25
CA LEU A 492 23.32 19.18 17.81
C LEU A 492 24.05 20.32 17.12
N ASN A 493 25.01 20.00 16.27
CA ASN A 493 25.69 20.97 15.42
C ASN A 493 25.82 20.39 14.01
N ILE A 494 25.21 21.05 13.04
CA ILE A 494 25.22 20.72 11.62
C ILE A 494 26.06 21.80 10.94
N GLN A 495 27.05 21.39 10.16
CA GLN A 495 27.97 22.30 9.48
C GLN A 495 27.99 21.97 7.99
N GLN A 496 27.54 22.93 7.18
CA GLN A 496 27.55 22.88 5.71
C GLN A 496 27.01 21.56 5.13
N LEU A 497 25.94 21.03 5.73
CA LEU A 497 25.35 19.77 5.31
C LEU A 497 24.66 19.93 3.96
N SER A 498 25.07 19.12 2.98
CA SER A 498 24.41 19.03 1.68
C SER A 498 24.05 17.58 1.35
N VAL A 499 22.82 17.37 0.87
CA VAL A 499 22.29 16.06 0.49
C VAL A 499 21.76 16.17 -0.94
N GLU A 500 22.46 15.51 -1.86
CA GLU A 500 22.17 15.53 -3.30
C GLU A 500 21.45 14.24 -3.73
N LEU A 501 20.40 14.38 -4.54
CA LEU A 501 19.77 13.30 -5.31
C LEU A 501 20.09 13.46 -6.80
N PRO A 502 19.87 12.44 -7.66
CA PRO A 502 20.23 12.50 -9.07
C PRO A 502 19.58 13.66 -9.86
N GLU A 503 18.40 14.10 -9.45
CA GLU A 503 17.60 15.12 -10.18
C GLU A 503 17.33 16.39 -9.34
N GLN A 504 17.71 16.42 -8.06
CA GLN A 504 17.41 17.54 -7.16
C GLN A 504 18.33 17.58 -5.93
N THR A 505 18.62 18.76 -5.41
CA THR A 505 19.27 18.93 -4.10
C THR A 505 18.20 19.02 -3.02
N LEU A 506 18.22 18.13 -2.02
CA LEU A 506 17.23 18.15 -0.93
C LEU A 506 17.61 19.09 0.22
N ILE A 507 18.90 19.17 0.50
CA ILE A 507 19.48 20.04 1.53
C ILE A 507 20.69 20.71 0.89
N ASN A 508 20.74 22.03 0.89
CA ASN A 508 21.82 22.82 0.33
C ASN A 508 22.57 23.55 1.44
N THR A 509 23.78 23.07 1.78
CA THR A 509 24.75 23.74 2.64
C THR A 509 24.17 24.29 3.96
N VAL A 510 23.38 23.46 4.67
CA VAL A 510 22.72 23.88 5.92
C VAL A 510 23.71 23.89 7.08
N SER A 511 23.74 25.01 7.82
CA SER A 511 24.46 25.11 9.10
C SER A 511 23.52 25.57 10.22
N LEU A 512 23.42 24.76 11.28
CA LEU A 512 22.62 25.09 12.45
C LEU A 512 23.22 24.48 13.71
N GLN A 513 23.00 25.14 14.85
CA GLN A 513 23.49 24.69 16.15
C GLN A 513 22.34 24.76 17.15
N ILE A 514 22.06 23.68 17.88
CA ILE A 514 21.10 23.66 18.99
C ILE A 514 21.87 23.60 20.31
N LYS A 515 21.70 24.61 21.14
CA LYS A 515 22.34 24.72 22.46
C LYS A 515 21.66 23.80 23.46
N ARG A 516 22.37 23.49 24.55
CA ARG A 516 21.82 22.71 25.64
C ARG A 516 20.61 23.43 26.29
N GLY A 517 19.49 22.73 26.39
CA GLY A 517 18.27 23.25 27.02
C GLY A 517 17.43 24.19 26.15
N GLU A 518 17.85 24.42 24.90
CA GLU A 518 17.17 25.29 23.95
C GLU A 518 16.00 24.56 23.27
N ILE A 519 14.87 25.26 23.11
CA ILE A 519 13.74 24.83 22.29
C ILE A 519 13.74 25.63 20.99
N ALA A 520 14.02 24.98 19.87
CA ALA A 520 14.01 25.59 18.54
C ALA A 520 12.89 25.02 17.65
N ALA A 521 12.22 25.91 16.92
CA ALA A 521 11.21 25.54 15.92
C ALA A 521 11.77 25.70 14.51
N LEU A 522 11.64 24.66 13.68
CA LEU A 522 11.95 24.69 12.25
C LEU A 522 10.65 24.87 11.46
N VAL A 523 10.49 26.05 10.85
CA VAL A 523 9.33 26.44 10.03
C VAL A 523 9.78 26.67 8.59
N GLY A 524 8.87 26.50 7.64
CA GLY A 524 9.20 26.67 6.22
C GLY A 524 8.15 26.09 5.29
N THR A 525 8.25 26.41 4.00
CA THR A 525 7.33 25.93 2.97
C THR A 525 7.31 24.40 2.87
N SER A 526 6.19 23.85 2.39
CA SER A 526 6.12 22.40 2.20
C SER A 526 7.15 21.96 1.15
N GLY A 527 7.86 20.86 1.41
CA GLY A 527 8.93 20.40 0.54
C GLY A 527 10.28 21.12 0.69
N SER A 528 10.43 22.07 1.64
CA SER A 528 11.70 22.77 1.85
C SER A 528 12.84 21.93 2.46
N GLY A 529 12.59 20.65 2.80
CA GLY A 529 13.61 19.73 3.32
C GLY A 529 13.60 19.51 4.85
N LYS A 530 12.62 20.05 5.59
CA LYS A 530 12.53 20.00 7.07
C LYS A 530 12.65 18.59 7.66
N SER A 531 11.79 17.67 7.22
CA SER A 531 11.79 16.27 7.69
C SER A 531 13.03 15.51 7.22
N THR A 532 13.58 15.85 6.04
CA THR A 532 14.84 15.29 5.55
C THR A 532 16.00 15.73 6.43
N LEU A 533 16.03 16.99 6.86
CA LEU A 533 17.05 17.55 7.74
C LEU A 533 17.05 16.86 9.11
N LEU A 534 15.88 16.61 9.72
CA LEU A 534 15.77 15.84 10.96
C LEU A 534 16.33 14.41 10.83
N ARG A 535 16.02 13.71 9.74
CA ARG A 535 16.55 12.35 9.48
C ARG A 535 18.06 12.37 9.23
N ALA A 536 18.53 13.33 8.45
CA ALA A 536 19.95 13.53 8.16
C ALA A 536 20.75 13.86 9.43
N ALA A 537 20.16 14.64 10.35
CA ALA A 537 20.71 14.93 11.67
C ALA A 537 20.88 13.68 12.57
N LEU A 538 20.29 12.54 12.19
CA LEU A 538 20.44 11.24 12.86
C LEU A 538 21.20 10.20 12.02
N GLY A 539 21.82 10.63 10.92
CA GLY A 539 22.59 9.78 10.02
C GLY A 539 21.72 8.88 9.13
N LEU A 540 20.45 9.24 8.93
CA LEU A 540 19.56 8.54 8.00
C LEU A 540 19.33 9.38 6.74
N PHE A 541 19.70 8.82 5.60
CA PHE A 541 19.60 9.45 4.29
C PHE A 541 18.73 8.62 3.35
N PRO A 542 18.07 9.23 2.35
CA PRO A 542 17.39 8.49 1.31
C PRO A 542 18.34 7.51 0.60
N ASP A 543 17.89 6.29 0.28
CA ASP A 543 18.70 5.30 -0.45
C ASP A 543 19.18 5.79 -1.83
N THR A 544 18.53 6.82 -2.38
CA THR A 544 18.83 7.45 -3.67
C THR A 544 19.87 8.58 -3.57
N THR A 545 20.46 8.81 -2.41
CA THR A 545 21.45 9.88 -2.20
C THR A 545 22.70 9.60 -3.01
N THR A 546 23.11 10.57 -3.84
CA THR A 546 24.30 10.47 -4.69
C THR A 546 25.55 10.96 -3.96
N ALA A 547 25.41 12.06 -3.21
CA ALA A 547 26.50 12.66 -2.45
C ALA A 547 26.00 13.25 -1.13
N ILE A 548 26.84 13.15 -0.11
CA ILE A 548 26.65 13.79 1.20
C ILE A 548 27.90 14.63 1.46
N ARG A 549 27.72 15.91 1.78
CA ARG A 549 28.80 16.84 2.15
C ARG A 549 28.49 17.47 3.51
N GLY A 550 29.52 17.96 4.19
CA GLY A 550 29.41 18.59 5.51
C GLY A 550 29.53 17.60 6.66
N GLU A 551 29.34 18.11 7.88
CA GLU A 551 29.47 17.34 9.12
C GLU A 551 28.25 17.51 10.03
N VAL A 552 27.92 16.43 10.75
CA VAL A 552 26.90 16.46 11.79
C VAL A 552 27.52 15.93 13.08
N TRP A 553 27.44 16.76 14.12
CA TRP A 553 27.91 16.46 15.46
C TRP A 553 26.72 16.33 16.40
N LEU A 554 26.63 15.20 17.09
CA LEU A 554 25.56 14.89 18.02
C LEU A 554 26.17 14.57 19.39
N ALA A 555 25.81 15.33 20.41
CA ALA A 555 26.39 15.24 21.75
C ALA A 555 27.94 15.20 21.76
N GLY A 556 28.56 16.01 20.89
CA GLY A 556 30.02 16.12 20.78
C GLY A 556 30.72 15.05 19.93
N GLN A 557 30.00 14.11 19.32
CA GLN A 557 30.58 13.09 18.42
C GLN A 557 30.13 13.28 16.98
N SER A 558 31.06 13.17 16.02
CA SER A 558 30.76 13.25 14.59
C SER A 558 30.07 11.97 14.11
N LEU A 559 28.89 12.12 13.49
CA LEU A 559 28.08 10.99 13.00
C LEU A 559 28.77 10.19 11.88
N PHE A 560 29.55 10.86 11.05
CA PHE A 560 30.20 10.25 9.89
C PHE A 560 31.50 9.53 10.22
N SER A 561 32.08 9.80 11.39
CA SER A 561 33.33 9.18 11.87
C SER A 561 33.12 7.88 12.66
N ILE A 562 31.88 7.60 13.09
CA ILE A 562 31.57 6.49 13.99
C ILE A 562 30.90 5.32 13.25
N ASN A 563 31.18 4.10 13.69
CA ASN A 563 30.55 2.91 13.11
C ASN A 563 29.05 2.83 13.48
N ALA A 564 28.29 2.00 12.75
CA ALA A 564 26.85 1.86 12.94
C ALA A 564 26.45 1.45 14.38
N GLN A 565 27.28 0.67 15.07
CA GLN A 565 27.01 0.22 16.44
C GLN A 565 27.17 1.36 17.46
N ALA A 566 28.20 2.21 17.28
CA ALA A 566 28.45 3.39 18.09
C ALA A 566 27.37 4.45 17.85
N LEU A 567 27.04 4.73 16.57
CA LEU A 567 25.93 5.64 16.20
C LEU A 567 24.61 5.21 16.84
N ARG A 568 24.31 3.91 16.83
CA ARG A 568 23.14 3.37 17.52
C ARG A 568 23.17 3.63 19.02
N LYS A 569 24.28 3.33 19.71
CA LYS A 569 24.41 3.57 21.17
C LYS A 569 24.26 5.05 21.51
N LEU A 570 24.79 5.92 20.67
CA LEU A 570 24.68 7.36 20.81
C LEU A 570 23.22 7.83 20.67
N ARG A 571 22.51 7.40 19.63
CA ARG A 571 21.06 7.65 19.47
C ARG A 571 20.25 7.11 20.63
N ALA A 572 20.52 5.86 21.04
CA ALA A 572 19.81 5.20 22.12
C ALA A 572 19.89 5.96 23.44
N ARG A 573 21.04 6.61 23.74
CA ARG A 573 21.28 7.34 25.00
C ARG A 573 20.82 8.79 24.94
N HIS A 574 21.10 9.49 23.84
CA HIS A 574 20.98 10.95 23.79
C HIS A 574 19.79 11.48 23.00
N VAL A 575 19.13 10.67 22.17
CA VAL A 575 18.08 11.11 21.25
C VAL A 575 16.72 10.47 21.55
N GLY A 576 15.69 11.30 21.61
CA GLY A 576 14.30 10.88 21.40
C GLY A 576 13.83 11.37 20.03
N PHE A 577 13.22 10.51 19.23
CA PHE A 577 12.67 10.88 17.93
C PHE A 577 11.16 10.62 17.88
N VAL A 578 10.39 11.64 17.52
CA VAL A 578 8.94 11.57 17.27
C VAL A 578 8.69 11.77 15.77
N PRO A 579 8.12 10.78 15.07
CA PRO A 579 7.84 10.86 13.63
C PRO A 579 6.53 11.61 13.33
N GLN A 580 6.38 12.05 12.07
CA GLN A 580 5.21 12.76 11.55
C GLN A 580 3.91 11.96 11.63
N ASP A 581 3.92 10.68 11.27
CA ASP A 581 2.75 9.80 11.33
C ASP A 581 2.94 8.69 12.39
N PRO A 582 2.23 8.78 13.53
CA PRO A 582 2.31 7.78 14.59
C PRO A 582 1.81 6.39 14.17
N ARG A 583 0.81 6.32 13.28
CA ARG A 583 0.18 5.04 12.90
C ARG A 583 1.10 4.18 12.07
N LEU A 584 1.85 4.80 11.16
CA LEU A 584 2.83 4.11 10.30
C LEU A 584 4.11 3.75 11.06
N SER A 585 4.39 4.45 12.16
CA SER A 585 5.64 4.34 12.92
C SER A 585 5.60 3.35 14.08
N MET A 586 4.48 2.65 14.26
CA MET A 586 4.32 1.60 15.28
C MET A 586 3.92 0.28 14.63
N VAL A 587 4.38 -0.82 15.21
CA VAL A 587 4.03 -2.17 14.72
C VAL A 587 2.59 -2.50 15.15
N PRO A 588 1.65 -2.79 14.24
CA PRO A 588 0.24 -3.00 14.57
C PRO A 588 -0.02 -4.19 15.51
N SER A 589 0.87 -5.19 15.48
CA SER A 589 0.79 -6.42 16.27
C SER A 589 1.47 -6.33 17.64
N GLN A 590 2.07 -5.20 17.99
CA GLN A 590 2.64 -4.97 19.33
C GLN A 590 1.69 -4.15 20.21
N THR A 591 1.60 -4.49 21.49
CA THR A 591 0.85 -3.69 22.47
C THR A 591 1.60 -2.41 22.84
N LEU A 592 0.86 -1.39 23.29
CA LEU A 592 1.45 -0.11 23.73
C LEU A 592 2.48 -0.31 24.85
N GLY A 593 2.19 -1.18 25.81
CA GLY A 593 3.11 -1.52 26.90
C GLY A 593 4.40 -2.21 26.42
N ALA A 594 4.31 -3.09 25.42
CA ALA A 594 5.49 -3.72 24.83
C ALA A 594 6.39 -2.68 24.13
N TYR A 595 5.79 -1.77 23.38
CA TYR A 595 6.52 -0.67 22.74
C TYR A 595 7.23 0.24 23.75
N LEU A 596 6.52 0.68 24.79
CA LEU A 596 7.09 1.51 25.87
C LEU A 596 8.22 0.80 26.60
N ARG A 597 8.12 -0.52 26.81
CA ARG A 597 9.20 -1.33 27.38
C ARG A 597 10.47 -1.28 26.53
N TRP A 598 10.36 -1.39 25.20
CA TRP A 598 11.53 -1.26 24.33
C TRP A 598 12.16 0.13 24.37
N MET A 599 11.31 1.15 24.40
CA MET A 599 11.73 2.55 24.46
C MET A 599 12.36 2.91 25.80
N ALA A 600 11.98 2.23 26.89
CA ALA A 600 12.63 2.34 28.20
C ALA A 600 13.93 1.54 28.26
N ALA A 601 13.93 0.30 27.78
CA ALA A 601 15.07 -0.63 27.86
C ALA A 601 16.30 -0.11 27.11
N ARG A 602 16.12 0.61 26.00
CA ARG A 602 17.24 1.24 25.26
C ARG A 602 17.97 2.31 26.10
N ARG A 603 17.27 2.90 27.08
CA ARG A 603 17.78 3.90 28.03
C ARG A 603 18.30 3.28 29.33
N GLY A 604 18.23 1.96 29.47
CA GLY A 604 18.64 1.27 30.69
C GLY A 604 17.70 1.49 31.89
N LEU A 605 16.46 1.93 31.64
CA LEU A 605 15.45 2.09 32.70
C LEU A 605 14.99 0.72 33.19
N THR A 606 14.81 0.60 34.51
CA THR A 606 14.17 -0.57 35.11
C THR A 606 12.66 -0.55 34.86
N ASP A 607 11.99 -1.70 35.00
CA ASP A 607 10.53 -1.78 34.83
C ASP A 607 9.78 -0.84 35.81
N ALA A 608 10.26 -0.73 37.05
CA ALA A 608 9.68 0.18 38.05
C ALA A 608 9.83 1.67 37.65
N GLN A 609 11.01 2.07 37.16
CA GLN A 609 11.25 3.43 36.69
C GLN A 609 10.40 3.77 35.46
N ARG A 610 10.26 2.81 34.53
CA ARG A 610 9.37 2.94 33.37
C ARG A 610 7.95 3.18 33.84
N ASP A 611 7.41 2.32 34.70
CA ASP A 611 6.01 2.39 35.11
C ASP A 611 5.71 3.70 35.83
N GLN A 612 6.62 4.15 36.71
CA GLN A 612 6.52 5.46 37.35
C GLN A 612 6.48 6.61 36.32
N GLN A 613 7.42 6.64 35.36
CA GLN A 613 7.46 7.70 34.34
C GLN A 613 6.22 7.66 33.42
N VAL A 614 5.85 6.48 32.93
CA VAL A 614 4.68 6.29 32.05
C VAL A 614 3.41 6.76 32.73
N THR A 615 3.15 6.31 33.97
CA THR A 615 1.98 6.73 34.74
C THR A 615 1.97 8.24 34.98
N SER A 616 3.12 8.84 35.34
CA SER A 616 3.19 10.28 35.57
C SER A 616 2.87 11.11 34.32
N HIS A 617 3.44 10.74 33.18
CA HIS A 617 3.23 11.46 31.93
C HIS A 617 1.84 11.19 31.34
N PHE A 618 1.29 9.99 31.50
CA PHE A 618 -0.06 9.68 31.06
C PHE A 618 -1.10 10.53 31.80
N ARG A 619 -0.95 10.70 33.12
CA ARG A 619 -1.82 11.60 33.90
C ARG A 619 -1.73 13.05 33.43
N GLN A 620 -0.51 13.56 33.20
CA GLN A 620 -0.30 14.94 32.70
C GLN A 620 -0.95 15.17 31.33
N LEU A 621 -0.96 14.15 30.47
CA LEU A 621 -1.50 14.22 29.12
C LEU A 621 -2.97 13.78 29.01
N GLY A 622 -3.64 13.46 30.12
CA GLY A 622 -5.01 12.95 30.13
C GLY A 622 -5.17 11.63 29.37
N LEU A 623 -4.19 10.74 29.45
CA LEU A 623 -4.25 9.37 28.96
C LEU A 623 -4.62 8.41 30.10
N PRO A 624 -5.41 7.35 29.83
CA PRO A 624 -5.65 6.29 30.81
C PRO A 624 -4.33 5.59 31.20
N ASP A 625 -4.08 5.42 32.50
CA ASP A 625 -2.88 4.81 33.07
C ASP A 625 -3.09 3.35 33.51
N ASP A 626 -4.20 2.72 33.11
CA ASP A 626 -4.57 1.37 33.51
C ASP A 626 -3.88 0.27 32.68
N ALA A 627 -3.72 -0.91 33.27
CA ALA A 627 -3.11 -2.07 32.62
C ALA A 627 -3.88 -2.52 31.37
N ALA A 628 -5.20 -2.28 31.30
CA ALA A 628 -6.01 -2.61 30.13
C ALA A 628 -5.67 -1.68 28.95
N PHE A 629 -5.45 -0.38 29.17
CA PHE A 629 -4.98 0.53 28.13
C PHE A 629 -3.61 0.14 27.57
N LEU A 630 -2.65 -0.24 28.42
CA LEU A 630 -1.32 -0.70 27.97
C LEU A 630 -1.35 -2.00 27.16
N ARG A 631 -2.37 -2.84 27.34
CA ARG A 631 -2.59 -4.07 26.55
C ARG A 631 -3.25 -3.82 25.19
N ARG A 632 -3.72 -2.60 24.92
CA ARG A 632 -4.29 -2.25 23.61
C ARG A 632 -3.23 -2.22 22.52
N TYR A 633 -3.68 -2.40 21.29
CA TYR A 633 -2.86 -2.27 20.08
C TYR A 633 -3.03 -0.87 19.45
N PRO A 634 -2.08 -0.39 18.63
CA PRO A 634 -2.16 0.93 17.98
C PRO A 634 -3.46 1.19 17.22
N HIS A 635 -4.04 0.16 16.58
CA HIS A 635 -5.27 0.27 15.81
C HIS A 635 -6.54 0.41 16.68
N GLN A 636 -6.44 0.19 17.98
CA GLN A 636 -7.57 0.23 18.93
C GLN A 636 -7.72 1.58 19.66
N ILE A 637 -6.84 2.55 19.39
CA ILE A 637 -6.85 3.88 20.02
C ILE A 637 -6.92 4.99 18.97
N SER A 638 -7.31 6.19 19.39
CA SER A 638 -7.40 7.33 18.46
C SER A 638 -6.01 7.81 18.02
N GLY A 639 -5.92 8.46 16.86
CA GLY A 639 -4.65 9.01 16.35
C GLY A 639 -3.99 9.97 17.35
N GLY A 640 -4.77 10.85 17.97
CA GLY A 640 -4.28 11.77 18.99
C GLY A 640 -3.89 11.10 20.32
N GLN A 641 -4.49 9.97 20.69
CA GLN A 641 -3.98 9.16 21.81
C GLN A 641 -2.63 8.52 21.44
N LEU A 642 -2.51 8.00 20.22
CA LEU A 642 -1.29 7.37 19.74
C LEU A 642 -0.12 8.37 19.65
N GLN A 643 -0.38 9.59 19.18
CA GLN A 643 0.61 10.67 19.12
C GLN A 643 1.14 11.04 20.51
N ARG A 644 0.25 11.17 21.50
CA ARG A 644 0.63 11.39 22.91
C ARG A 644 1.47 10.24 23.47
N VAL A 645 1.09 8.97 23.21
CA VAL A 645 1.87 7.80 23.64
C VAL A 645 3.26 7.80 23.01
N MET A 646 3.41 8.15 21.72
CA MET A 646 4.72 8.26 21.08
C MET A 646 5.57 9.39 21.64
N ALA A 647 4.97 10.54 21.95
CA ALA A 647 5.68 11.65 22.60
C ALA A 647 6.23 11.22 23.98
N VAL A 648 5.41 10.54 24.79
CA VAL A 648 5.86 9.95 26.07
C VAL A 648 7.00 8.97 25.84
N ALA A 649 6.86 8.04 24.89
CA ALA A 649 7.88 7.04 24.59
C ALA A 649 9.24 7.66 24.18
N ALA A 650 9.21 8.77 23.44
CA ALA A 650 10.42 9.49 23.04
C ALA A 650 11.09 10.22 24.22
N MET A 651 10.32 10.65 25.21
CA MET A 651 10.80 11.37 26.41
C MET A 651 11.26 10.46 27.56
N LEU A 652 10.94 9.17 27.54
CA LEU A 652 11.39 8.22 28.56
C LEU A 652 12.91 8.30 28.76
N GLY A 653 13.31 8.42 30.03
CA GLY A 653 14.71 8.57 30.41
C GLY A 653 15.34 9.90 29.98
N TYR A 654 14.51 10.92 29.72
CA TYR A 654 14.86 12.33 29.51
C TYR A 654 16.07 12.55 28.57
N PRO A 655 15.90 12.37 27.25
CA PRO A 655 17.01 12.54 26.31
C PRO A 655 17.67 13.91 26.36
N GLY A 656 18.97 13.96 26.06
CA GLY A 656 19.66 15.24 25.87
C GLY A 656 19.12 16.06 24.68
N LEU A 657 18.61 15.38 23.64
CA LEU A 657 18.01 15.98 22.46
C LEU A 657 16.70 15.27 22.08
N LEU A 658 15.62 16.03 21.93
CA LEU A 658 14.34 15.58 21.40
C LEU A 658 14.14 16.16 19.99
N LEU A 659 14.01 15.29 19.00
CA LEU A 659 13.74 15.64 17.61
C LEU A 659 12.31 15.25 17.26
N MET A 660 11.53 16.19 16.74
CA MET A 660 10.11 15.95 16.46
C MET A 660 9.74 16.45 15.07
N ASP A 661 9.25 15.56 14.22
CA ASP A 661 8.76 15.88 12.89
C ASP A 661 7.24 16.05 12.98
N GLU A 662 6.73 17.29 12.93
CA GLU A 662 5.29 17.62 13.03
C GLU A 662 4.53 16.86 14.15
N PRO A 663 4.91 17.02 15.43
CA PRO A 663 4.38 16.23 16.54
C PRO A 663 2.89 16.48 16.88
N THR A 664 2.21 17.36 16.15
CA THR A 664 0.84 17.81 16.44
C THR A 664 -0.12 17.64 15.27
N SER A 665 0.32 17.05 14.16
CA SER A 665 -0.44 16.90 12.91
C SER A 665 -1.79 16.16 13.04
N ALA A 666 -1.94 15.24 14.01
CA ALA A 666 -3.17 14.45 14.21
C ALA A 666 -3.95 14.85 15.48
N LEU A 667 -3.66 16.01 16.05
CA LEU A 667 -4.31 16.57 17.24
C LEU A 667 -5.19 17.78 16.86
N ASP A 668 -6.29 17.98 17.60
CA ASP A 668 -7.05 19.24 17.50
C ASP A 668 -6.35 20.37 18.26
N GLY A 669 -6.65 21.63 17.93
CA GLY A 669 -5.92 22.80 18.45
C GLY A 669 -5.76 22.81 19.99
N LEU A 670 -6.78 22.39 20.74
CA LEU A 670 -6.70 22.28 22.20
C LEU A 670 -5.76 21.18 22.68
N SER A 671 -5.84 19.97 22.10
CA SER A 671 -4.92 18.89 22.47
C SER A 671 -3.50 19.20 22.03
N THR A 672 -3.33 19.86 20.88
CA THR A 672 -2.06 20.35 20.37
C THR A 672 -1.39 21.28 21.38
N GLN A 673 -2.11 22.31 21.84
CA GLN A 673 -1.58 23.25 22.84
C GLN A 673 -1.18 22.53 24.14
N ALA A 674 -2.04 21.63 24.64
CA ALA A 674 -1.75 20.86 25.84
C ALA A 674 -0.49 20.00 25.71
N VAL A 675 -0.32 19.32 24.58
CA VAL A 675 0.86 18.47 24.30
C VAL A 675 2.13 19.30 24.17
N MET A 676 2.09 20.41 23.42
CA MET A 676 3.28 21.26 23.23
C MET A 676 3.71 21.95 24.53
N HIS A 677 2.77 22.40 25.36
CA HIS A 677 3.07 22.95 26.68
C HIS A 677 3.65 21.87 27.63
N TRP A 678 3.11 20.65 27.58
CA TRP A 678 3.66 19.51 28.32
C TRP A 678 5.10 19.17 27.88
N ILE A 679 5.38 19.15 26.56
CA ILE A 679 6.74 18.94 26.04
C ILE A 679 7.68 20.04 26.52
N ALA A 680 7.28 21.31 26.38
CA ALA A 680 8.12 22.45 26.75
C ALA A 680 8.43 22.48 28.25
N SER A 681 7.43 22.27 29.11
CA SER A 681 7.61 22.22 30.57
C SER A 681 8.50 21.05 31.00
N THR A 682 8.29 19.85 30.44
CA THR A 682 9.11 18.67 30.73
C THR A 682 10.54 18.85 30.22
N ALA A 683 10.73 19.41 29.03
CA ALA A 683 12.05 19.67 28.46
C ALA A 683 12.85 20.67 29.32
N ARG A 684 12.21 21.75 29.77
CA ARG A 684 12.82 22.75 30.65
C ARG A 684 13.18 22.16 32.02
N ALA A 685 12.28 21.37 32.62
CA ALA A 685 12.52 20.73 33.92
C ALA A 685 13.73 19.78 33.91
N HIS A 686 14.00 19.13 32.78
CA HIS A 686 15.07 18.14 32.63
C HIS A 686 16.26 18.62 31.77
N GLN A 687 16.36 19.91 31.45
CA GLN A 687 17.41 20.50 30.60
C GLN A 687 17.58 19.79 29.23
N MET A 688 16.47 19.32 28.66
CA MET A 688 16.44 18.71 27.34
C MET A 688 16.48 19.80 26.27
N SER A 689 17.17 19.52 25.16
CA SER A 689 17.12 20.42 23.99
C SER A 689 16.09 19.87 23.01
N VAL A 690 15.31 20.73 22.39
CA VAL A 690 14.20 20.32 21.51
C VAL A 690 14.37 21.00 20.17
N LEU A 691 14.36 20.22 19.10
CA LEU A 691 14.20 20.73 17.73
C LEU A 691 12.97 20.08 17.13
N PHE A 692 11.97 20.90 16.80
CA PHE A 692 10.72 20.40 16.24
C PHE A 692 10.35 21.12 14.96
N VAL A 693 9.79 20.36 14.02
CA VAL A 693 9.21 20.90 12.79
C VAL A 693 7.79 21.34 13.09
N ALA A 694 7.49 22.59 12.74
CA ALA A 694 6.17 23.17 12.90
C ALA A 694 5.65 23.70 11.57
N HIS A 695 4.35 23.55 11.36
CA HIS A 695 3.63 24.11 10.21
C HIS A 695 2.81 25.34 10.61
N ASP A 696 2.52 25.47 11.89
CA ASP A 696 1.74 26.54 12.50
C ASP A 696 2.69 27.44 13.31
N LEU A 697 2.88 28.68 12.84
CA LEU A 697 3.74 29.67 13.47
C LEU A 697 3.19 30.13 14.84
N PRO A 698 1.88 30.45 15.00
CA PRO A 698 1.27 30.71 16.29
C PRO A 698 1.63 29.66 17.35
N GLN A 699 1.52 28.37 17.04
CA GLN A 699 1.85 27.31 18.01
C GLN A 699 3.35 27.25 18.31
N ALA A 700 4.19 27.36 17.27
CA ALA A 700 5.63 27.33 17.42
C ALA A 700 6.13 28.47 18.33
N SER A 701 5.57 29.67 18.17
CA SER A 701 6.00 30.86 18.90
C SER A 701 5.61 30.85 20.38
N GLN A 702 4.65 30.02 20.81
CA GLN A 702 4.27 29.93 22.22
C GLN A 702 5.33 29.25 23.09
N ILE A 703 6.13 28.35 22.51
CA ILE A 703 7.03 27.46 23.25
C ILE A 703 8.49 27.55 22.81
N ALA A 704 8.76 27.95 21.56
CA ALA A 704 10.12 28.01 21.04
C ALA A 704 10.85 29.26 21.55
N ASP A 705 12.11 29.08 21.90
CA ASP A 705 13.03 30.17 22.23
C ASP A 705 13.59 30.79 20.94
N ARG A 706 13.74 29.98 19.88
CA ARG A 706 14.29 30.38 18.58
C ARG A 706 13.50 29.81 17.40
N ILE A 707 13.32 30.62 16.37
CA ILE A 707 12.69 30.26 15.10
C ILE A 707 13.76 30.14 14.00
N LEU A 708 13.74 29.01 13.30
CA LEU A 708 14.59 28.69 12.16
C LEU A 708 13.70 28.60 10.92
N VAL A 709 13.94 29.45 9.91
CA VAL A 709 13.18 29.43 8.65
C VAL A 709 13.96 28.67 7.59
N MET A 710 13.33 27.64 7.01
CA MET A 710 13.89 26.82 5.94
C MET A 710 13.15 27.05 4.62
N SER A 711 13.89 27.36 3.56
CA SER A 711 13.37 27.56 2.20
C SER A 711 14.33 26.93 1.18
N GLU A 712 13.79 26.24 0.17
CA GLU A 712 14.58 25.66 -0.94
C GLU A 712 15.81 24.82 -0.51
N GLY A 713 15.71 24.09 0.61
CA GLY A 713 16.80 23.26 1.11
C GLY A 713 17.82 24.00 1.99
N GLU A 714 17.64 25.30 2.22
CA GLU A 714 18.54 26.17 3.00
C GLU A 714 17.85 26.70 4.27
N VAL A 715 18.62 26.92 5.34
CA VAL A 715 18.15 27.67 6.52
C VAL A 715 18.48 29.13 6.29
N VAL A 716 17.48 29.89 5.86
CA VAL A 716 17.62 31.28 5.41
C VAL A 716 17.60 32.29 6.57
N GLU A 717 16.99 31.93 7.70
CA GLU A 717 16.83 32.84 8.83
C GLU A 717 16.91 32.09 10.17
N GLN A 718 17.58 32.67 11.17
CA GLN A 718 17.69 32.13 12.52
C GLN A 718 17.59 33.27 13.54
N GLN A 719 16.47 33.39 14.23
CA GLN A 719 16.21 34.50 15.14
C GLN A 719 15.50 34.05 16.42
N SER A 720 15.72 34.76 17.53
CA SER A 720 14.89 34.55 18.73
C SER A 720 13.42 34.77 18.39
N THR A 721 12.52 34.02 19.02
CA THR A 721 11.08 34.09 18.73
C THR A 721 10.54 35.51 18.85
N GLN A 722 10.98 36.26 19.86
CA GLN A 722 10.56 37.67 20.05
C GLN A 722 11.06 38.60 18.95
N ALA A 723 12.28 38.40 18.45
CA ALA A 723 12.81 39.19 17.33
C ALA A 723 12.04 38.86 16.03
N PHE A 724 11.82 37.57 15.76
CA PHE A 724 11.11 37.11 14.57
C PHE A 724 9.66 37.63 14.51
N LEU A 725 8.92 37.58 15.62
CA LEU A 725 7.54 38.08 15.66
C LEU A 725 7.45 39.60 15.48
N ARG A 726 8.52 40.35 15.80
CA ARG A 726 8.56 41.81 15.63
C ARG A 726 8.94 42.19 14.20
N THR A 727 10.03 41.64 13.70
CA THR A 727 10.60 42.05 12.40
C THR A 727 11.47 40.93 11.83
N PRO A 728 10.90 40.05 10.98
CA PRO A 728 11.68 39.05 10.26
C PRO A 728 12.66 39.70 9.27
N ASP A 729 13.90 39.20 9.23
CA ASP A 729 14.99 39.76 8.41
C ASP A 729 14.85 39.36 6.93
N THR A 730 14.24 38.21 6.63
CA THR A 730 14.18 37.68 5.27
C THR A 730 12.80 37.82 4.65
N GLN A 731 12.73 37.86 3.31
CA GLN A 731 11.46 37.81 2.60
C GLN A 731 10.65 36.54 2.93
N ALA A 732 11.33 35.41 3.16
CA ALA A 732 10.68 34.15 3.53
C ALA A 732 10.05 34.26 4.93
N GLY A 733 10.78 34.81 5.91
CA GLY A 733 10.27 35.09 7.25
C GLY A 733 9.10 36.07 7.25
N GLN A 734 9.19 37.16 6.48
CA GLN A 734 8.10 38.13 6.32
C GLN A 734 6.85 37.52 5.71
N ARG A 735 6.98 36.71 4.65
CA ARG A 735 5.85 35.99 4.05
C ARG A 735 5.20 35.02 5.02
N LEU A 736 6.00 34.32 5.83
CA LEU A 736 5.49 33.43 6.88
C LEU A 736 4.72 34.20 7.95
N LEU A 737 5.29 35.28 8.51
CA LEU A 737 4.63 36.09 9.54
C LEU A 737 3.35 36.74 9.02
N ASN A 738 3.41 37.39 7.85
CA ASN A 738 2.27 38.06 7.23
C ASN A 738 1.12 37.10 6.91
N ALA A 739 1.40 35.82 6.72
CA ALA A 739 0.35 34.83 6.51
C ALA A 739 -0.54 34.65 7.75
N TRP A 740 -0.07 34.99 8.96
CA TRP A 740 -0.79 34.77 10.22
C TRP A 740 -1.26 36.06 10.90
N LEU A 741 -0.91 37.24 10.35
CA LEU A 741 -1.40 38.49 10.88
C LEU A 741 -2.91 38.67 10.58
N PRO A 742 -3.70 39.23 11.51
CA PRO A 742 -5.10 39.53 11.26
C PRO A 742 -5.22 40.53 10.11
N CYS A 743 -6.11 40.25 9.16
CA CYS A 743 -6.63 41.27 8.24
C CYS A 743 -7.82 41.98 8.89
N PRO A 744 -8.07 43.26 8.59
CA PRO A 744 -9.30 43.93 9.00
C PRO A 744 -10.52 43.11 8.57
N PHE A 745 -11.54 43.02 9.42
CA PHE A 745 -12.79 42.34 9.07
C PHE A 745 -13.34 42.99 7.79
N PRO A 746 -13.69 42.20 6.75
CA PRO A 746 -14.47 42.74 5.67
C PRO A 746 -15.83 43.18 6.24
N GLU A 747 -16.14 44.47 6.16
CA GLU A 747 -17.49 44.97 6.46
C GLU A 747 -18.46 44.29 5.50
N GLN A 748 -19.27 43.37 6.01
CA GLN A 748 -20.35 42.74 5.25
C GLN A 748 -21.70 43.26 5.74
N GLU A 749 -22.21 44.29 5.07
CA GLU A 749 -23.63 44.62 5.08
C GLU A 749 -24.39 43.67 4.13
N THR A 750 -25.03 42.63 4.64
CA THR A 750 -26.10 41.95 3.88
C THR A 750 -27.13 41.35 4.82
N SER A 751 -28.09 42.17 5.26
CA SER A 751 -29.31 41.71 5.93
C SER A 751 -30.38 41.19 4.94
N SER A 752 -30.20 41.34 3.62
CA SER A 752 -31.23 41.13 2.59
C SER A 752 -30.96 39.98 1.60
N ALA A 753 -29.87 39.20 1.76
CA ALA A 753 -29.52 38.14 0.83
C ALA A 753 -30.43 36.88 0.95
N GLN A 754 -30.78 36.27 -0.19
CA GLN A 754 -31.61 35.07 -0.28
C GLN A 754 -30.94 33.86 0.39
N VAL A 755 -31.72 33.04 1.12
CA VAL A 755 -31.27 31.75 1.69
C VAL A 755 -31.12 30.74 0.55
N VAL A 756 -29.90 30.20 0.39
CA VAL A 756 -29.58 29.23 -0.67
C VAL A 756 -29.64 27.81 -0.12
N LEU A 757 -29.13 27.55 1.09
CA LEU A 757 -29.15 26.23 1.71
C LEU A 757 -29.78 26.31 3.11
N ARG A 758 -30.73 25.44 3.40
CA ARG A 758 -31.36 25.32 4.72
C ARG A 758 -31.33 23.86 5.16
N ALA A 759 -30.97 23.65 6.42
CA ALA A 759 -30.90 22.35 7.07
C ALA A 759 -31.71 22.41 8.37
N GLU A 760 -32.62 21.46 8.56
CA GLU A 760 -33.48 21.39 9.73
C GLU A 760 -33.51 19.97 10.31
N ALA A 761 -33.39 19.88 11.63
CA ALA A 761 -33.42 18.63 12.39
C ALA A 761 -32.52 17.54 11.77
N VAL A 762 -31.30 17.92 11.35
CA VAL A 762 -30.37 16.96 10.73
C VAL A 762 -29.77 16.07 11.80
N GLU A 763 -29.96 14.76 11.65
CA GLU A 763 -29.39 13.74 12.54
C GLU A 763 -28.64 12.67 11.75
N ALA A 764 -27.67 12.04 12.41
CA ALA A 764 -26.96 10.91 11.85
C ALA A 764 -26.48 9.96 12.95
N ALA A 765 -26.55 8.66 12.64
CA ALA A 765 -26.01 7.60 13.46
C ALA A 765 -25.01 6.74 12.67
N TYR A 766 -24.00 6.21 13.37
CA TYR A 766 -23.03 5.28 12.81
C TYR A 766 -22.98 4.01 13.65
N GLY A 767 -23.37 2.87 13.08
CA GLY A 767 -23.35 1.58 13.80
C GLY A 767 -24.13 1.60 15.13
N GLY A 768 -25.24 2.34 15.18
CA GLY A 768 -26.07 2.52 16.39
C GLY A 768 -25.60 3.61 17.36
N ARG A 769 -24.48 4.30 17.10
CA ARG A 769 -24.05 5.47 17.89
C ARG A 769 -24.46 6.76 17.20
N THR A 770 -25.23 7.60 17.89
CA THR A 770 -25.60 8.92 17.40
C THR A 770 -24.37 9.82 17.30
N VAL A 771 -24.11 10.35 16.11
CA VAL A 771 -22.97 11.25 15.81
C VAL A 771 -23.44 12.71 15.79
N LEU A 772 -24.64 12.97 15.25
CA LEU A 772 -25.25 14.29 15.18
C LEU A 772 -26.67 14.23 15.72
N THR A 773 -27.07 15.25 16.49
CA THR A 773 -28.39 15.33 17.12
C THR A 773 -29.05 16.66 16.77
N SER A 774 -30.03 16.60 15.86
CA SER A 774 -30.95 17.70 15.47
C SER A 774 -30.25 19.04 15.24
N LEU A 775 -29.40 19.10 14.20
CA LEU A 775 -28.74 20.35 13.80
C LEU A 775 -29.66 21.21 12.91
N GLN A 776 -29.63 22.52 13.11
CA GLN A 776 -30.38 23.50 12.31
C GLN A 776 -29.51 24.69 11.93
N PHE A 777 -29.52 25.05 10.65
CA PHE A 777 -28.91 26.29 10.17
C PHE A 777 -29.45 26.71 8.80
N SER A 778 -29.18 27.96 8.43
CA SER A 778 -29.47 28.52 7.12
C SER A 778 -28.24 29.27 6.61
N LEU A 779 -27.99 29.16 5.31
CA LEU A 779 -26.85 29.78 4.64
C LEU A 779 -27.37 30.61 3.46
N ARG A 780 -27.01 31.90 3.44
CA ARG A 780 -27.39 32.85 2.40
C ARG A 780 -26.37 32.91 1.26
N ARG A 781 -26.80 33.46 0.12
CA ARG A 781 -25.93 33.72 -1.02
C ARG A 781 -24.79 34.66 -0.62
N GLY A 782 -23.55 34.31 -0.95
CA GLY A 782 -22.35 35.08 -0.56
C GLY A 782 -22.03 35.09 0.94
N GLU A 783 -22.77 34.35 1.78
CA GLU A 783 -22.47 34.19 3.20
C GLU A 783 -21.48 33.04 3.40
N THR A 784 -20.60 33.18 4.40
CA THR A 784 -19.71 32.10 4.84
C THR A 784 -20.18 31.58 6.19
N LEU A 785 -20.44 30.28 6.30
CA LEU A 785 -20.66 29.57 7.56
C LEU A 785 -19.44 28.71 7.87
N THR A 786 -18.72 29.07 8.93
CA THR A 786 -17.58 28.31 9.41
C THR A 786 -17.99 27.39 10.57
N ILE A 787 -17.58 26.13 10.50
CA ILE A 787 -17.88 25.11 11.49
C ILE A 787 -16.60 24.74 12.23
N ALA A 788 -16.57 25.02 13.53
CA ALA A 788 -15.47 24.72 14.44
C ALA A 788 -15.90 23.70 15.51
N GLY A 789 -14.94 22.99 16.09
CA GLY A 789 -15.23 22.01 17.14
C GLY A 789 -14.15 20.96 17.30
N ARG A 790 -14.20 20.22 18.41
CA ARG A 790 -13.24 19.16 18.72
C ARG A 790 -13.21 18.09 17.61
N SER A 791 -12.09 17.39 17.50
CA SER A 791 -12.01 16.23 16.61
C SER A 791 -13.05 15.18 17.03
N GLY A 792 -13.75 14.58 16.06
CA GLY A 792 -14.86 13.66 16.32
C GLY A 792 -16.20 14.31 16.70
N GLY A 793 -16.33 15.63 16.65
CA GLY A 793 -17.59 16.34 16.94
C GLY A 793 -18.70 16.21 15.87
N GLY A 794 -18.43 15.55 14.74
CA GLY A 794 -19.41 15.34 13.65
C GLY A 794 -19.34 16.33 12.48
N LYS A 795 -18.29 17.17 12.39
CA LYS A 795 -18.11 18.21 11.36
C LYS A 795 -18.10 17.65 9.92
N THR A 796 -17.20 16.71 9.63
CA THR A 796 -17.12 16.03 8.34
C THR A 796 -18.39 15.23 8.04
N THR A 797 -19.00 14.60 9.06
CA THR A 797 -20.27 13.89 8.91
C THR A 797 -21.36 14.84 8.41
N LEU A 798 -21.44 16.05 8.94
CA LEU A 798 -22.39 17.06 8.48
C LEU A 798 -22.17 17.42 7.00
N LEU A 799 -20.93 17.68 6.58
CA LEU A 799 -20.66 17.96 5.16
C LEU A 799 -21.05 16.79 4.25
N ARG A 800 -20.80 15.55 4.68
CA ARG A 800 -21.19 14.35 3.93
C ARG A 800 -22.71 14.20 3.83
N ILE A 801 -23.47 14.58 4.85
CA ILE A 801 -24.95 14.61 4.78
C ILE A 801 -25.40 15.65 3.75
N LEU A 802 -24.83 16.86 3.81
CA LEU A 802 -25.15 17.94 2.86
C LEU A 802 -24.79 17.55 1.42
N ALA A 803 -23.68 16.84 1.21
CA ALA A 803 -23.28 16.29 -0.07
C ALA A 803 -24.13 15.08 -0.52
N GLY A 804 -24.88 14.46 0.38
CA GLY A 804 -25.72 13.28 0.13
C GLY A 804 -24.97 11.95 0.13
N LEU A 805 -23.80 11.91 0.77
CA LEU A 805 -22.85 10.78 0.83
C LEU A 805 -22.93 10.00 2.15
N GLN A 806 -23.69 10.47 3.13
CA GLN A 806 -23.82 9.83 4.44
C GLN A 806 -25.03 8.89 4.47
N PRO A 807 -24.86 7.57 4.71
CA PRO A 807 -25.98 6.66 4.93
C PRO A 807 -26.66 6.94 6.28
N ASP A 808 -27.92 6.52 6.41
CA ASP A 808 -28.73 6.60 7.63
C ASP A 808 -28.82 8.01 8.26
N ALA A 809 -28.84 9.04 7.39
CA ALA A 809 -29.13 10.41 7.78
C ALA A 809 -30.65 10.66 7.79
N SER A 810 -31.11 11.51 8.72
CA SER A 810 -32.49 11.99 8.82
C SER A 810 -32.51 13.53 8.87
N GLY A 811 -33.70 14.12 8.66
CA GLY A 811 -33.93 15.56 8.64
C GLY A 811 -34.35 16.07 7.26
N THR A 812 -34.48 17.39 7.13
CA THR A 812 -34.90 18.06 5.90
C THR A 812 -33.82 19.02 5.42
N LEU A 813 -33.45 18.89 4.14
CA LEU A 813 -32.57 19.82 3.45
C LEU A 813 -33.33 20.50 2.32
N SER A 814 -33.09 21.80 2.12
CA SER A 814 -33.58 22.51 0.94
C SER A 814 -32.49 23.37 0.30
N LEU A 815 -32.48 23.39 -1.03
CA LEU A 815 -31.59 24.18 -1.88
C LEU A 815 -32.44 25.12 -2.73
N HIS A 816 -32.25 26.43 -2.63
CA HIS A 816 -33.12 27.45 -3.25
C HIS A 816 -34.61 27.23 -2.93
N ASN A 817 -34.93 26.88 -1.68
CA ASN A 817 -36.26 26.50 -1.21
C ASN A 817 -36.87 25.23 -1.85
N MET A 818 -36.12 24.50 -2.68
CA MET A 818 -36.54 23.22 -3.24
C MET A 818 -36.03 22.05 -2.37
N PRO A 819 -36.80 20.96 -2.18
CA PRO A 819 -36.34 19.80 -1.43
C PRO A 819 -35.05 19.22 -2.01
N LEU A 820 -34.05 19.03 -1.14
CA LEU A 820 -32.78 18.40 -1.47
C LEU A 820 -32.73 17.00 -0.83
N PRO A 821 -32.85 15.92 -1.60
CA PRO A 821 -32.78 14.56 -1.05
C PRO A 821 -31.49 14.30 -0.26
N LEU A 822 -31.61 13.58 0.85
CA LEU A 822 -30.47 13.17 1.68
C LEU A 822 -29.54 12.17 0.99
N SER A 823 -30.04 11.41 0.01
CA SER A 823 -29.23 10.50 -0.80
C SER A 823 -28.83 11.13 -2.13
N ILE A 824 -27.54 11.12 -2.44
CA ILE A 824 -27.00 11.61 -3.74
C ILE A 824 -27.66 10.91 -4.95
N HIS A 825 -28.11 9.66 -4.79
CA HIS A 825 -28.73 8.89 -5.87
C HIS A 825 -30.12 9.42 -6.27
N GLN A 826 -30.79 10.13 -5.37
CA GLN A 826 -32.12 10.70 -5.58
C GLN A 826 -32.06 12.16 -6.04
N ARG A 827 -30.88 12.80 -6.06
CA ARG A 827 -30.70 14.19 -6.50
C ARG A 827 -30.68 14.30 -8.02
N SER A 828 -31.26 15.37 -8.55
CA SER A 828 -31.18 15.70 -9.97
C SER A 828 -29.73 16.06 -10.37
N PRO A 829 -29.35 15.95 -11.67
CA PRO A 829 -28.06 16.42 -12.14
C PRO A 829 -27.79 17.91 -11.83
N SER A 830 -28.82 18.77 -11.94
CA SER A 830 -28.70 20.20 -11.62
C SER A 830 -28.37 20.46 -10.15
N GLN A 831 -29.06 19.78 -9.22
CA GLN A 831 -28.79 19.88 -7.78
C GLN A 831 -27.36 19.45 -7.44
N LYS A 832 -26.83 18.45 -8.16
CA LYS A 832 -25.45 17.98 -8.01
C LYS A 832 -24.44 19.04 -8.44
N TRP A 833 -24.69 19.77 -9.53
CA TRP A 833 -23.78 20.82 -10.01
C TRP A 833 -23.84 22.11 -9.20
N GLN A 834 -25.01 22.45 -8.64
CA GLN A 834 -25.22 23.62 -7.79
C GLN A 834 -24.57 23.49 -6.40
N LEU A 835 -24.39 22.28 -5.88
CA LEU A 835 -23.76 22.02 -4.59
C LEU A 835 -22.55 21.09 -4.78
N GLN A 836 -21.35 21.63 -4.62
CA GLN A 836 -20.10 20.90 -4.81
C GLN A 836 -19.36 20.68 -3.49
N TYR A 837 -18.72 19.51 -3.37
CA TYR A 837 -17.95 19.12 -2.20
C TYR A 837 -16.46 19.02 -2.53
N VAL A 838 -15.65 19.65 -1.68
CA VAL A 838 -14.18 19.59 -1.68
C VAL A 838 -13.76 18.88 -0.40
N ALA A 839 -13.29 17.65 -0.57
CA ALA A 839 -12.87 16.77 0.52
C ALA A 839 -11.58 17.23 1.20
N GLN A 840 -11.37 16.74 2.43
CA GLN A 840 -10.21 17.04 3.28
C GLN A 840 -8.88 16.68 2.63
N ASN A 841 -8.80 15.51 1.98
CA ASN A 841 -7.58 15.06 1.33
C ASN A 841 -7.68 15.21 -0.21
N PRO A 842 -6.92 16.12 -0.82
CA PRO A 842 -6.97 16.32 -2.26
C PRO A 842 -6.39 15.13 -3.03
N ALA A 843 -5.41 14.42 -2.47
CA ALA A 843 -4.75 13.31 -3.16
C ALA A 843 -5.68 12.12 -3.37
N SER A 844 -6.56 11.81 -2.40
CA SER A 844 -7.55 10.72 -2.50
C SER A 844 -8.79 11.13 -3.29
N SER A 845 -9.10 12.43 -3.37
CA SER A 845 -10.28 12.94 -4.10
C SER A 845 -10.06 13.12 -5.61
N LEU A 846 -8.80 13.14 -6.06
CA LEU A 846 -8.43 13.20 -7.48
C LEU A 846 -8.03 11.81 -7.98
N ASN A 847 -8.62 11.37 -9.10
CA ASN A 847 -8.25 10.10 -9.70
C ASN A 847 -6.84 10.18 -10.32
N ALA A 848 -5.87 9.46 -9.74
CA ALA A 848 -4.46 9.48 -10.13
C ALA A 848 -4.18 8.92 -11.54
N PHE A 849 -5.11 8.17 -12.13
CA PHE A 849 -4.99 7.67 -13.50
C PHE A 849 -5.01 8.80 -14.53
N TYR A 850 -5.85 9.81 -14.30
CA TYR A 850 -6.14 10.89 -15.23
C TYR A 850 -5.20 12.09 -15.07
N SER A 851 -5.01 12.83 -16.16
CA SER A 851 -4.35 14.14 -16.10
C SER A 851 -5.29 15.20 -15.54
N VAL A 852 -4.72 16.32 -15.05
CA VAL A 852 -5.50 17.47 -14.58
C VAL A 852 -6.51 17.93 -15.63
N ARG A 853 -6.12 17.99 -16.91
CA ARG A 853 -7.02 18.29 -18.02
C ARG A 853 -8.23 17.37 -18.06
N ALA A 854 -8.02 16.05 -17.98
CA ALA A 854 -9.11 15.08 -18.04
C ALA A 854 -10.04 15.20 -16.81
N LEU A 855 -9.46 15.46 -15.62
CA LEU A 855 -10.21 15.66 -14.38
C LEU A 855 -11.13 16.89 -14.43
N LEU A 856 -10.70 17.96 -15.09
CA LEU A 856 -11.48 19.20 -15.25
C LEU A 856 -12.48 19.13 -16.42
N ARG A 857 -12.13 18.52 -17.56
CA ARG A 857 -13.05 18.41 -18.71
C ARG A 857 -14.26 17.54 -18.41
N ARG A 858 -14.13 16.55 -17.53
CA ARG A 858 -15.21 15.61 -17.21
C ARG A 858 -16.44 16.27 -16.59
N PRO A 859 -16.36 16.99 -15.44
CA PRO A 859 -17.51 17.68 -14.87
C PRO A 859 -18.10 18.69 -15.86
N LEU A 860 -17.27 19.40 -16.63
CA LEU A 860 -17.73 20.37 -17.63
C LEU A 860 -18.59 19.71 -18.72
N ARG A 861 -18.17 18.55 -19.26
CA ARG A 861 -18.96 17.80 -20.26
C ARG A 861 -20.25 17.21 -19.71
N LEU A 862 -20.32 16.98 -18.40
CA LEU A 862 -21.54 16.49 -17.76
C LEU A 862 -22.53 17.64 -17.54
N SER A 863 -22.04 18.80 -17.07
CA SER A 863 -22.87 19.99 -16.83
C SER A 863 -23.31 20.69 -18.11
N ASP A 864 -22.46 20.68 -19.14
CA ASP A 864 -22.74 21.32 -20.42
C ASP A 864 -22.24 20.44 -21.60
N PRO A 865 -23.08 19.51 -22.08
CA PRO A 865 -22.71 18.58 -23.16
C PRO A 865 -22.64 19.26 -24.54
N THR A 866 -23.10 20.51 -24.67
CA THR A 866 -23.19 21.22 -25.96
C THR A 866 -21.89 21.94 -26.35
N LEU A 867 -20.96 22.10 -25.42
CA LEU A 867 -19.71 22.82 -25.64
C LEU A 867 -18.82 22.13 -26.67
N SER A 868 -18.26 22.93 -27.59
CA SER A 868 -17.23 22.46 -28.52
C SER A 868 -15.94 22.06 -27.78
N ALA A 869 -15.09 21.27 -28.43
CA ALA A 869 -13.81 20.87 -27.84
C ALA A 869 -12.92 22.08 -27.47
N GLU A 870 -12.99 23.15 -28.27
CA GLU A 870 -12.23 24.39 -28.08
C GLU A 870 -12.78 25.24 -26.91
N GLN A 871 -14.10 25.44 -26.85
CA GLN A 871 -14.75 26.13 -25.74
C GLN A 871 -14.49 25.43 -24.40
N CYS A 872 -14.49 24.09 -24.42
CA CYS A 872 -14.16 23.26 -23.28
C CYS A 872 -12.72 23.52 -22.78
N GLU A 873 -11.73 23.60 -23.67
CA GLU A 873 -10.35 23.91 -23.29
C GLU A 873 -10.20 25.35 -22.78
N GLN A 874 -10.84 26.34 -23.42
CA GLN A 874 -10.84 27.73 -22.95
C GLN A 874 -11.41 27.84 -21.52
N ARG A 875 -12.48 27.09 -21.23
CA ARG A 875 -13.07 27.05 -19.88
C ARG A 875 -12.14 26.38 -18.86
N VAL A 876 -11.45 25.31 -19.24
CA VAL A 876 -10.48 24.64 -18.38
C VAL A 876 -9.28 25.56 -18.06
N ILE A 877 -8.76 26.27 -19.06
CA ILE A 877 -7.65 27.23 -18.88
C ILE A 877 -8.08 28.40 -17.99
N SER A 878 -9.27 28.96 -18.20
CA SER A 878 -9.77 30.07 -17.37
C SER A 878 -9.97 29.67 -15.91
N VAL A 879 -10.47 28.46 -15.62
CA VAL A 879 -10.61 27.98 -14.23
C VAL A 879 -9.26 27.69 -13.60
N MET A 880 -8.27 27.17 -14.34
CA MET A 880 -6.90 27.01 -13.84
C MET A 880 -6.29 28.36 -13.45
N SER A 881 -6.43 29.37 -14.30
CA SER A 881 -5.99 30.73 -14.00
C SER A 881 -6.70 31.30 -12.78
N GLN A 882 -8.01 31.05 -12.64
CA GLN A 882 -8.81 31.50 -11.51
C GLN A 882 -8.28 30.93 -10.18
N VAL A 883 -7.87 29.65 -10.15
CA VAL A 883 -7.29 29.05 -8.94
C VAL A 883 -5.79 29.33 -8.76
N GLY A 884 -5.21 30.21 -9.58
CA GLY A 884 -3.78 30.56 -9.52
C GLY A 884 -2.86 29.41 -9.89
N LEU A 885 -3.25 28.59 -10.89
CA LEU A 885 -2.43 27.53 -11.46
C LEU A 885 -2.12 27.78 -12.94
N GLU A 886 -0.88 27.50 -13.33
CA GLU A 886 -0.46 27.65 -14.72
C GLU A 886 -0.98 26.54 -15.63
N ALA A 887 -1.22 26.88 -16.90
CA ALA A 887 -1.78 25.95 -17.89
C ALA A 887 -0.88 24.75 -18.20
N HIS A 888 0.44 24.85 -17.99
CA HIS A 888 1.37 23.75 -18.24
C HIS A 888 1.11 22.53 -17.33
N LEU A 889 0.46 22.74 -16.18
CA LEU A 889 0.09 21.67 -15.24
C LEU A 889 -1.05 20.78 -15.77
N LEU A 890 -1.77 21.20 -16.82
CA LEU A 890 -2.90 20.45 -17.38
C LEU A 890 -2.51 19.06 -17.92
N THR A 891 -1.27 18.87 -18.35
CA THR A 891 -0.75 17.57 -18.84
C THR A 891 -0.26 16.67 -17.72
N ARG A 892 -0.05 17.21 -16.51
CA ARG A 892 0.46 16.47 -15.35
C ARG A 892 -0.63 15.59 -14.74
N LYS A 893 -0.21 14.56 -14.02
CA LYS A 893 -1.08 13.71 -13.18
C LYS A 893 -1.06 14.20 -11.73
N PRO A 894 -2.10 13.92 -10.90
CA PRO A 894 -2.14 14.33 -9.51
C PRO A 894 -0.88 13.97 -8.70
N SER A 895 -0.31 12.78 -8.93
CA SER A 895 0.92 12.33 -8.24
C SER A 895 2.18 13.14 -8.55
N GLN A 896 2.13 14.02 -9.56
CA GLN A 896 3.23 14.89 -9.97
C GLN A 896 3.06 16.33 -9.47
N LEU A 897 1.97 16.62 -8.77
CA LEU A 897 1.64 17.93 -8.21
C LEU A 897 2.04 18.00 -6.73
N SER A 898 2.40 19.18 -6.25
CA SER A 898 2.51 19.44 -4.81
C SER A 898 1.15 19.34 -4.12
N GLY A 899 1.10 19.10 -2.81
CA GLY A 899 -0.18 19.02 -2.07
C GLY A 899 -1.04 20.27 -2.24
N GLY A 900 -0.42 21.46 -2.23
CA GLY A 900 -1.12 22.72 -2.50
C GLY A 900 -1.65 22.85 -3.92
N GLN A 901 -0.91 22.36 -4.92
CA GLN A 901 -1.38 22.29 -6.30
C GLN A 901 -2.54 21.31 -6.45
N GLN A 902 -2.49 20.13 -5.80
CA GLN A 902 -3.59 19.17 -5.78
C GLN A 902 -4.85 19.79 -5.16
N GLN A 903 -4.71 20.53 -4.07
CA GLN A 903 -5.83 21.24 -3.43
C GLN A 903 -6.50 22.24 -4.38
N ARG A 904 -5.69 23.06 -5.07
CA ARG A 904 -6.19 24.02 -6.07
C ARG A 904 -6.84 23.33 -7.27
N VAL A 905 -6.33 22.18 -7.71
CA VAL A 905 -6.99 21.36 -8.75
C VAL A 905 -8.32 20.78 -8.25
N ALA A 906 -8.40 20.32 -7.01
CA ALA A 906 -9.65 19.83 -6.41
C ALA A 906 -10.70 20.94 -6.32
N LEU A 907 -10.29 22.17 -5.98
CA LEU A 907 -11.14 23.35 -6.00
C LEU A 907 -11.54 23.73 -7.43
N ALA A 908 -10.61 23.75 -8.39
CA ALA A 908 -10.91 23.99 -9.80
C ALA A 908 -11.96 23.00 -10.36
N ARG A 909 -11.86 21.72 -9.97
CA ARG A 909 -12.83 20.67 -10.33
C ARG A 909 -14.23 20.98 -9.80
N ALA A 910 -14.35 21.56 -8.60
CA ALA A 910 -15.63 21.97 -8.05
C ALA A 910 -16.16 23.25 -8.72
N LEU A 911 -15.29 24.22 -9.00
CA LEU A 911 -15.69 25.53 -9.55
C LEU A 911 -16.07 25.49 -11.03
N ILE A 912 -15.55 24.53 -11.79
CA ILE A 912 -15.81 24.46 -13.23
C ILE A 912 -17.30 24.27 -13.57
N THR A 913 -18.10 23.72 -12.66
CA THR A 913 -19.56 23.58 -12.80
C THR A 913 -20.35 24.81 -12.36
N ARG A 914 -19.68 25.89 -11.91
CA ARG A 914 -20.29 27.12 -11.36
C ARG A 914 -21.31 26.84 -10.23
N PRO A 915 -20.86 26.29 -9.08
CA PRO A 915 -21.75 25.96 -7.98
C PRO A 915 -22.29 27.22 -7.27
N ASP A 916 -23.49 27.11 -6.71
CA ASP A 916 -24.08 28.13 -5.82
C ASP A 916 -23.61 27.94 -4.37
N VAL A 917 -23.33 26.69 -3.98
CA VAL A 917 -22.85 26.30 -2.65
C VAL A 917 -21.58 25.47 -2.77
N LEU A 918 -20.55 25.87 -2.05
CA LEU A 918 -19.29 25.13 -1.95
C LEU A 918 -19.08 24.62 -0.52
N LEU A 919 -19.03 23.30 -0.37
CA LEU A 919 -18.74 22.61 0.88
C LEU A 919 -17.23 22.33 0.96
N CYS A 920 -16.54 22.98 1.89
CA CYS A 920 -15.09 22.89 2.07
C CYS A 920 -14.76 22.14 3.37
N ASP A 921 -14.25 20.92 3.27
CA ASP A 921 -13.79 20.13 4.42
C ASP A 921 -12.31 20.38 4.65
N GLU A 922 -11.94 21.20 5.64
CA GLU A 922 -10.53 21.43 6.04
C GLU A 922 -9.58 21.72 4.87
N VAL A 923 -10.05 22.47 3.87
CA VAL A 923 -9.34 22.70 2.60
C VAL A 923 -8.03 23.48 2.75
N THR A 924 -7.81 24.09 3.90
CA THR A 924 -6.60 24.82 4.30
C THR A 924 -5.66 24.01 5.16
N SER A 925 -6.05 22.80 5.59
CA SER A 925 -5.22 21.91 6.39
C SER A 925 -4.01 21.43 5.60
N ALA A 926 -2.88 21.25 6.29
CA ALA A 926 -1.61 20.78 5.70
C ALA A 926 -1.02 21.65 4.55
N LEU A 927 -1.53 22.86 4.35
CA LEU A 927 -0.92 23.87 3.47
C LEU A 927 0.10 24.71 4.25
N ASP A 928 1.17 25.13 3.58
CA ASP A 928 2.07 26.13 4.13
C ASP A 928 1.44 27.54 4.09
N GLY A 929 1.90 28.41 4.99
CA GLY A 929 1.32 29.76 5.18
C GLY A 929 1.07 30.54 3.88
N PRO A 930 2.05 30.65 2.96
CA PRO A 930 1.87 31.35 1.69
C PRO A 930 0.80 30.72 0.77
N THR A 931 0.81 29.40 0.62
CA THR A 931 -0.20 28.72 -0.22
C THR A 931 -1.59 28.83 0.39
N ARG A 932 -1.69 28.73 1.72
CA ARG A 932 -2.92 28.93 2.49
C ARG A 932 -3.50 30.31 2.23
N MET A 933 -2.70 31.37 2.34
CA MET A 933 -3.13 32.75 2.05
C MET A 933 -3.70 32.91 0.64
N GLY A 934 -3.02 32.36 -0.37
CA GLY A 934 -3.53 32.39 -1.75
C GLY A 934 -4.87 31.67 -1.91
N LEU A 935 -5.09 30.57 -1.17
CA LEU A 935 -6.38 29.87 -1.15
C LEU A 935 -7.48 30.70 -0.47
N VAL A 936 -7.19 31.36 0.65
CA VAL A 936 -8.17 32.22 1.33
C VAL A 936 -8.58 33.40 0.46
N GLN A 937 -7.62 34.07 -0.18
CA GLN A 937 -7.90 35.17 -1.12
C GLN A 937 -8.80 34.71 -2.27
N LEU A 938 -8.56 33.51 -2.81
CA LEU A 938 -9.42 32.91 -3.81
C LEU A 938 -10.84 32.66 -3.27
N LEU A 939 -11.00 32.12 -2.06
CA LEU A 939 -12.32 31.91 -1.45
C LEU A 939 -13.06 33.23 -1.22
N GLN A 940 -12.36 34.29 -0.78
CA GLN A 940 -12.93 35.63 -0.66
C GLN A 940 -13.41 36.17 -2.02
N GLN A 941 -12.61 36.02 -3.08
CA GLN A 941 -12.98 36.44 -4.43
C GLN A 941 -14.23 35.70 -4.93
N LEU A 942 -14.31 34.38 -4.68
CA LEU A 942 -15.47 33.56 -5.05
C LEU A 942 -16.74 33.99 -4.31
N GLN A 943 -16.62 34.28 -3.02
CA GLN A 943 -17.72 34.78 -2.20
C GLN A 943 -18.20 36.16 -2.69
N GLN A 944 -17.28 37.13 -2.84
CA GLN A 944 -17.62 38.53 -3.12
C GLN A 944 -18.03 38.76 -4.58
N GLN A 945 -17.31 38.18 -5.55
CA GLN A 945 -17.53 38.46 -6.97
C GLN A 945 -18.55 37.53 -7.62
N GLN A 946 -18.65 36.29 -7.14
CA GLN A 946 -19.54 35.27 -7.74
C GLN A 946 -20.77 34.98 -6.87
N GLY A 947 -20.79 35.47 -5.63
CA GLY A 947 -21.88 35.26 -4.68
C GLY A 947 -22.02 33.80 -4.25
N ILE A 948 -20.95 33.02 -4.31
CA ILE A 948 -20.97 31.61 -3.89
C ILE A 948 -21.14 31.55 -2.37
N ALA A 949 -22.08 30.74 -1.90
CA ALA A 949 -22.26 30.47 -0.49
C ALA A 949 -21.21 29.45 -0.02
N LEU A 950 -20.45 29.79 1.02
CA LEU A 950 -19.35 28.97 1.52
C LEU A 950 -19.75 28.31 2.84
N LEU A 951 -19.57 26.99 2.92
CA LEU A 951 -19.68 26.27 4.19
C LEU A 951 -18.37 25.54 4.42
N MET A 952 -17.63 25.95 5.44
CA MET A 952 -16.25 25.55 5.67
C MET A 952 -16.09 24.88 7.03
N VAL A 953 -15.49 23.70 7.06
CA VAL A 953 -14.96 23.08 8.28
C VAL A 953 -13.50 23.44 8.41
N THR A 954 -13.08 23.95 9.56
CA THR A 954 -11.65 24.23 9.83
C THR A 954 -11.33 24.06 11.31
N HIS A 955 -10.08 23.69 11.59
CA HIS A 955 -9.48 23.72 12.92
C HIS A 955 -8.78 25.04 13.24
N ASP A 956 -8.59 25.87 12.22
CA ASP A 956 -7.90 27.15 12.29
C ASP A 956 -8.91 28.30 12.32
N LEU A 957 -9.02 28.93 13.50
CA LEU A 957 -9.94 30.05 13.74
C LEU A 957 -9.41 31.39 13.21
N THR A 958 -8.22 31.45 12.61
CA THR A 958 -7.78 32.64 11.88
C THR A 958 -8.54 32.82 10.55
N LEU A 959 -9.08 31.74 9.98
CA LEU A 959 -9.83 31.77 8.71
C LEU A 959 -11.21 32.46 8.81
N PRO A 960 -12.05 32.17 9.82
CA PRO A 960 -13.27 32.95 10.05
C PRO A 960 -13.03 34.45 10.14
N VAL A 961 -11.92 34.90 10.76
CA VAL A 961 -11.56 36.32 10.86
C VAL A 961 -11.38 36.94 9.48
N GLN A 962 -10.74 36.20 8.57
CA GLN A 962 -10.46 36.66 7.21
C GLN A 962 -11.69 36.58 6.30
N LEU A 963 -12.53 35.55 6.42
CA LEU A 963 -13.68 35.32 5.54
C LEU A 963 -14.98 35.97 6.02
N GLY A 964 -15.06 36.33 7.31
CA GLY A 964 -16.27 36.86 7.93
C GLY A 964 -17.41 35.84 8.04
N GLY A 965 -18.63 36.34 8.20
CA GLY A 965 -19.84 35.54 8.25
C GLY A 965 -20.19 34.97 9.63
N LEU A 966 -20.66 33.72 9.66
CA LEU A 966 -21.14 33.02 10.84
C LEU A 966 -20.13 31.97 11.32
N LEU A 967 -19.99 31.84 12.63
CA LEU A 967 -19.25 30.77 13.29
C LEU A 967 -20.23 29.88 14.05
N MET A 968 -20.18 28.57 13.77
CA MET A 968 -20.91 27.54 14.48
C MET A 968 -19.92 26.61 15.17
N VAL A 969 -20.06 26.49 16.50
CA VAL A 969 -19.24 25.58 17.31
C VAL A 969 -20.05 24.32 17.60
N ILE A 970 -19.51 23.16 17.22
CA ILE A 970 -20.12 21.85 17.44
C ILE A 970 -19.34 21.06 18.48
N GLU A 971 -20.04 20.50 19.46
CA GLU A 971 -19.49 19.57 20.44
C GLU A 971 -20.47 18.42 20.70
N HIS A 972 -19.96 17.18 20.76
CA HIS A 972 -20.78 15.98 20.96
C HIS A 972 -22.01 15.88 20.03
N GLY A 973 -21.87 16.32 18.79
CA GLY A 973 -22.94 16.25 17.78
C GLY A 973 -24.03 17.31 17.89
N ARG A 974 -23.88 18.31 18.76
CA ARG A 974 -24.82 19.42 18.96
C ARG A 974 -24.15 20.76 18.71
N VAL A 975 -24.92 21.74 18.23
CA VAL A 975 -24.47 23.14 18.21
C VAL A 975 -24.44 23.64 19.65
N VAL A 976 -23.26 24.03 20.13
CA VAL A 976 -23.11 24.63 21.47
C VAL A 976 -23.19 26.15 21.42
N GLU A 977 -22.73 26.76 20.32
CA GLU A 977 -22.77 28.21 20.14
C GLU A 977 -22.78 28.54 18.64
N GLN A 978 -23.56 29.54 18.24
CA GLN A 978 -23.63 30.02 16.87
C GLN A 978 -23.84 31.54 16.88
N GLY A 979 -23.08 32.28 16.08
CA GLY A 979 -23.19 33.73 15.99
C GLY A 979 -22.33 34.32 14.88
N ARG A 980 -22.36 35.65 14.74
CA ARG A 980 -21.44 36.35 13.84
C ARG A 980 -20.01 36.21 14.35
N VAL A 981 -19.06 36.05 13.45
CA VAL A 981 -17.64 35.90 13.79
C VAL A 981 -17.15 37.06 14.67
N SER A 982 -17.51 38.30 14.34
CA SER A 982 -17.11 39.51 15.08
C SER A 982 -17.59 39.51 16.55
N GLU A 983 -18.78 38.96 16.80
CA GLU A 983 -19.38 38.89 18.13
C GLU A 983 -18.82 37.70 18.93
N LEU A 984 -18.75 36.53 18.29
CA LEU A 984 -18.37 35.28 18.95
C LEU A 984 -16.87 35.24 19.31
N LEU A 985 -16.02 35.92 18.52
CA LEU A 985 -14.60 36.05 18.82
C LEU A 985 -14.31 37.02 19.99
N THR A 986 -15.13 38.05 20.16
CA THR A 986 -14.92 39.08 21.20
C THR A 986 -15.62 38.73 22.51
N ARG A 987 -16.78 38.06 22.45
CA ARG A 987 -17.60 37.69 23.61
C ARG A 987 -18.14 36.25 23.50
N PRO A 988 -17.27 35.23 23.53
CA PRO A 988 -17.73 33.85 23.56
C PRO A 988 -18.48 33.57 24.87
N THR A 989 -19.69 33.04 24.77
CA THR A 989 -20.53 32.70 25.93
C THR A 989 -20.28 31.28 26.43
N HIS A 990 -19.90 30.35 25.56
CA HIS A 990 -19.64 28.96 25.93
C HIS A 990 -18.15 28.70 26.22
N SER A 991 -17.87 27.92 27.28
CA SER A 991 -16.49 27.63 27.73
C SER A 991 -15.60 26.94 26.68
N VAL A 992 -16.21 26.23 25.72
CA VAL A 992 -15.49 25.53 24.65
C VAL A 992 -15.15 26.48 23.51
N ALA A 993 -16.04 27.40 23.15
CA ALA A 993 -15.76 28.43 22.18
C ALA A 993 -14.61 29.33 22.68
N SER A 994 -14.70 29.79 23.93
CA SER A 994 -13.65 30.60 24.57
C SER A 994 -12.27 29.93 24.53
N ARG A 995 -12.19 28.63 24.87
CA ARG A 995 -10.93 27.87 24.82
C ARG A 995 -10.40 27.68 23.40
N LEU A 996 -11.27 27.42 22.42
CA LEU A 996 -10.84 27.26 21.03
C LEU A 996 -10.24 28.56 20.48
N ILE A 997 -10.88 29.71 20.79
CA ILE A 997 -10.43 31.03 20.35
C ILE A 997 -9.08 31.39 20.97
N SER A 998 -8.91 31.19 22.29
CA SER A 998 -7.66 31.49 22.96
C SER A 998 -6.48 30.63 22.47
N ALA A 999 -6.73 29.40 22.06
CA ALA A 999 -5.71 28.53 21.48
C ALA A 999 -5.24 28.97 20.08
N ALA A 1000 -6.03 29.77 19.36
CA ALA A 1000 -5.77 30.15 17.97
C ALA A 1000 -5.08 31.52 17.80
N GLN A 1001 -4.91 32.31 18.87
CA GLN A 1001 -4.32 33.65 18.81
C GLN A 1001 -2.78 33.63 18.93
N LEU A 1002 -2.11 34.52 18.20
CA LEU A 1002 -0.68 34.80 18.35
C LEU A 1002 -0.41 35.53 19.68
N ILE A 1003 0.60 35.10 20.42
CA ILE A 1003 1.02 35.77 21.66
C ILE A 1003 1.66 37.12 21.29
N GLY A 1004 0.90 38.20 21.41
CA GLY A 1004 1.38 39.57 21.14
C GLY A 1004 0.32 40.67 21.18
N GLU A 1005 -0.98 40.33 21.10
CA GLU A 1005 -2.06 41.33 21.08
C GLU A 1005 -2.54 41.81 22.46
N THR A 1006 -1.99 41.31 23.57
CA THR A 1006 -2.32 41.83 24.92
C THR A 1006 -1.59 43.14 25.28
N THR A 1007 -0.79 43.70 24.38
CA THR A 1007 -0.09 45.00 24.59
C THR A 1007 -0.18 45.93 23.38
N ARG A 1008 -1.40 46.22 22.91
CA ARG A 1008 -1.69 47.49 22.22
C ARG A 1008 -3.02 48.07 22.68
#